data_AF-A0A8U0A5S8-F1
#
_entry.id   AF-A0A8U0A5S8-F1
#
_cell.length_a   1.000
_cell.length_b   1.000
_cell.length_c   1.000
_cell.angle_alpha   90.00
_cell.angle_beta   90.00
_cell.angle_gamma   90.00
#
_symmetry.space_group_name_H-M   'P 1'
#
loop_
_entity.id
_entity.type
_entity.pdbx_description
1 polymer ?
#
loop_
_entity_poly.entity_id
_entity_poly.type
_entity_poly.pdbx_seq_one_letter_code
_entity_poly.pdbx_strand_id
1 'polypeptide(L)'
;MSLAHEDPLEGYARNIGGSAGEGTHGGTAVQRPKEMPTRDDATDIVSTASELKKAVGTDDTVVYIDDTITLQTTEPIPVGSGVQLVGGFCDPTVSGRGPVIERDTYENTSGTSENPTFISRSNDEPPTLWGVSMRGPNTDLEYFEPTDLNDRVSTGIWSLDTSGTFEAIGCEFWGWTLAGIMLGATNVETDADVIRCTFHSNLMAGYGYGIEQYNGHLWCDRSFYDRNRHGVSGFGYPSESWVLTESVIGPNWISHAMDMHRLIQNRSAEWLDNQGYKHDRGGKYIHVRDCTFMNATSMQGSGVEGIVQRGLSVEGDEVWGCDFWHPSQPVAPGGPDDAYRVEARDSWEKFDAHDNAFDGPNRGFGAPRATVPGETGTTELDHNWHTISLNDTYRDPVVFVKPVTERGPQPCHTRLRNVGSESFDVRLEEWEYLDDKHVVERVSFIVAEDGAYRTNAGNQVVVGNVRTDTTFESVTFDSSFSDRPIVLTQSQTYNGSDAIITRNNNVTPHGVAVRLQEDEAHDNGHVIETVGYIAFERGTVELAGTTFEVGRTPNDVTHDWSRIRFQPPRNGTPVFLADVQTFDGSNPCHLRYRNLNQNGVDVRLQEERSVDDETIHVDETVGYVVSKSARTVETPSAN
;
A
#
# COMPACT_ATOMS: atom_id res chain seq x y z
N MET A 1 -15.45 8.46 12.19
CA MET A 1 -14.01 8.33 12.54
C MET A 1 -13.37 7.52 11.43
N SER A 2 -12.45 8.09 10.65
CA SER A 2 -11.69 7.28 9.67
C SER A 2 -10.66 6.49 10.47
N LEU A 3 -10.57 5.18 10.26
CA LEU A 3 -9.44 4.40 10.75
C LEU A 3 -8.19 5.00 10.10
N ALA A 4 -7.41 5.75 10.88
CA ALA A 4 -6.11 6.22 10.46
C ALA A 4 -5.25 4.98 10.16
N HIS A 5 -4.43 5.07 9.12
CA HIS A 5 -3.42 4.08 8.74
C HIS A 5 -2.37 3.90 9.86
N GLU A 6 -2.75 3.28 10.98
CA GLU A 6 -1.84 3.01 12.10
C GLU A 6 -1.16 1.63 11.98
N ASP A 7 0.17 1.69 12.00
CA ASP A 7 1.20 0.70 12.32
C ASP A 7 1.23 -0.64 11.53
N PRO A 8 2.34 -0.97 10.81
CA PRO A 8 2.57 -2.31 10.29
C PRO A 8 2.74 -3.29 11.46
N LEU A 9 1.72 -4.14 11.62
CA LEU A 9 1.49 -5.04 12.73
C LEU A 9 2.61 -6.08 12.93
N GLU A 10 3.48 -5.86 13.93
CA GLU A 10 4.21 -6.95 14.57
C GLU A 10 3.20 -7.89 15.27
N GLY A 11 2.87 -9.04 14.65
CA GLY A 11 2.29 -10.16 15.38
C GLY A 11 1.30 -11.08 14.68
N TYR A 12 0.80 -10.79 13.47
CA TYR A 12 -0.44 -11.44 12.99
C TYR A 12 -0.38 -12.27 11.70
N ALA A 13 0.76 -12.92 11.45
CA ALA A 13 0.85 -14.04 10.52
C ALA A 13 1.04 -15.36 11.27
N ARG A 14 -0.05 -15.98 11.75
CA ARG A 14 -0.06 -17.43 12.05
C ARG A 14 -1.39 -18.05 11.64
N ASN A 15 -1.35 -18.73 10.50
CA ASN A 15 -2.30 -19.73 10.00
C ASN A 15 -3.61 -19.22 9.37
N ILE A 16 -3.53 -18.68 8.15
CA ILE A 16 -4.60 -18.87 7.15
C ILE A 16 -4.42 -20.21 6.40
N GLY A 17 -3.29 -20.90 6.60
CA GLY A 17 -2.97 -22.21 6.02
C GLY A 17 -3.19 -23.37 6.98
N GLY A 18 -4.44 -23.79 7.16
CA GLY A 18 -4.77 -25.12 7.70
C GLY A 18 -5.03 -26.09 6.53
N SER A 19 -4.08 -26.99 6.26
CA SER A 19 -4.15 -28.14 5.35
C SER A 19 -5.27 -28.15 4.29
N ALA A 20 -4.93 -27.73 3.07
CA ALA A 20 -5.62 -28.18 1.86
C ALA A 20 -5.43 -29.71 1.75
N GLY A 21 -6.34 -30.45 2.38
CA GLY A 21 -6.29 -31.90 2.49
C GLY A 21 -7.47 -32.38 3.31
N GLU A 22 -8.59 -32.60 2.63
CA GLU A 22 -9.78 -33.28 3.13
C GLU A 22 -10.49 -32.58 4.31
N GLY A 23 -11.17 -31.47 4.04
CA GLY A 23 -12.10 -30.83 4.99
C GLY A 23 -12.73 -29.55 4.44
N THR A 24 -14.04 -29.51 4.44
CA THR A 24 -14.91 -28.43 3.95
C THR A 24 -14.87 -27.17 4.84
N HIS A 25 -14.76 -25.99 4.21
CA HIS A 25 -15.09 -24.62 4.71
C HIS A 25 -14.16 -23.92 5.72
N GLY A 26 -13.64 -22.75 5.31
CA GLY A 26 -13.37 -21.60 6.20
C GLY A 26 -11.90 -21.31 6.53
N GLY A 27 -11.41 -20.14 6.08
CA GLY A 27 -10.17 -19.54 6.57
C GLY A 27 -10.34 -19.11 8.03
N THR A 28 -9.48 -19.60 8.91
CA THR A 28 -9.45 -19.18 10.32
C THR A 28 -8.46 -18.04 10.50
N ALA A 29 -8.91 -16.78 10.44
CA ALA A 29 -8.15 -15.65 10.96
C ALA A 29 -8.73 -15.26 12.34
N VAL A 30 -8.20 -15.91 13.38
CA VAL A 30 -8.75 -15.90 14.75
C VAL A 30 -8.15 -14.76 15.56
N GLN A 31 -8.60 -13.51 15.38
CA GLN A 31 -8.36 -12.44 16.36
C GLN A 31 -9.43 -11.35 16.37
N ARG A 32 -9.99 -11.13 17.56
CA ARG A 32 -10.90 -10.04 17.87
C ARG A 32 -10.16 -8.69 17.73
N PRO A 33 -10.63 -7.77 16.88
CA PRO A 33 -10.10 -6.41 16.83
C PRO A 33 -10.22 -5.72 18.19
N LYS A 34 -9.27 -4.84 18.54
CA LYS A 34 -9.24 -4.18 19.85
C LYS A 34 -10.42 -3.22 20.03
N GLU A 35 -10.88 -2.62 18.94
CA GLU A 35 -11.94 -1.63 18.84
C GLU A 35 -13.34 -2.28 18.76
N MET A 36 -13.40 -3.60 18.52
CA MET A 36 -14.66 -4.33 18.36
C MET A 36 -15.50 -4.27 19.66
N PRO A 37 -16.75 -3.77 19.62
CA PRO A 37 -17.62 -3.71 20.79
C PRO A 37 -17.93 -5.08 21.37
N THR A 38 -17.96 -5.18 22.70
CA THR A 38 -18.33 -6.40 23.42
C THR A 38 -19.82 -6.46 23.66
N ARG A 39 -20.29 -7.59 24.18
CA ARG A 39 -21.67 -7.74 24.64
C ARG A 39 -22.04 -6.72 25.73
N ASP A 40 -21.09 -6.27 26.53
CA ASP A 40 -21.32 -5.30 27.61
C ASP A 40 -21.44 -3.85 27.08
N ASP A 41 -20.95 -3.60 25.87
CA ASP A 41 -21.06 -2.32 25.17
C ASP A 41 -22.38 -2.18 24.38
N ALA A 42 -23.17 -3.26 24.30
CA ALA A 42 -24.36 -3.34 23.46
C ALA A 42 -25.50 -2.46 23.99
N THR A 43 -26.05 -1.63 23.10
CA THR A 43 -27.31 -0.92 23.34
C THR A 43 -28.49 -1.88 23.27
N ASP A 44 -28.44 -2.82 22.32
CA ASP A 44 -29.44 -3.85 22.11
C ASP A 44 -28.77 -5.22 21.97
N ILE A 45 -29.28 -6.21 22.71
CA ILE A 45 -28.90 -7.61 22.58
C ILE A 45 -30.09 -8.33 21.96
N VAL A 46 -29.89 -8.95 20.80
CA VAL A 46 -30.99 -9.49 19.99
C VAL A 46 -30.85 -11.00 19.84
N SER A 47 -31.96 -11.72 20.00
CA SER A 47 -32.04 -13.18 19.83
C SER A 47 -33.16 -13.60 18.87
N THR A 48 -33.88 -12.64 18.29
CA THR A 48 -34.99 -12.89 17.37
C THR A 48 -34.97 -11.95 16.17
N ALA A 49 -35.61 -12.38 15.08
CA ALA A 49 -35.76 -11.58 13.86
C ALA A 49 -36.45 -10.23 14.11
N SER A 50 -37.47 -10.21 14.98
CA SER A 50 -38.20 -8.97 15.31
C SER A 50 -37.36 -7.99 16.12
N GLU A 51 -36.53 -8.48 17.03
CA GLU A 51 -35.60 -7.64 17.79
C GLU A 51 -34.51 -7.07 16.89
N LEU A 52 -33.87 -7.92 16.07
CA LEU A 52 -32.84 -7.49 15.13
C LEU A 52 -33.37 -6.41 14.17
N LYS A 53 -34.52 -6.64 13.51
CA LYS A 53 -35.15 -5.67 12.61
C LYS A 53 -35.42 -4.32 13.26
N LYS A 54 -35.78 -4.31 14.55
CA LYS A 54 -36.05 -3.09 15.29
C LYS A 54 -34.75 -2.37 15.66
N ALA A 55 -33.76 -3.11 16.16
CA ALA A 55 -32.50 -2.56 16.63
C ALA A 55 -31.71 -1.89 15.49
N VAL A 56 -31.53 -2.59 14.36
CA VAL A 56 -30.75 -2.05 13.22
C VAL A 56 -31.37 -0.83 12.56
N GLY A 57 -32.67 -0.59 12.75
CA GLY A 57 -33.35 0.61 12.24
C GLY A 57 -33.21 1.84 13.14
N THR A 58 -32.42 1.76 14.21
CA THR A 58 -32.18 2.86 15.16
C THR A 58 -30.74 3.33 15.02
N ASP A 59 -30.54 4.60 14.67
CA ASP A 59 -29.21 5.20 14.50
C ASP A 59 -28.35 5.08 15.78
N ASP A 60 -27.02 5.07 15.60
CA ASP A 60 -26.00 5.08 16.66
C ASP A 60 -26.14 3.93 17.68
N THR A 61 -26.70 2.78 17.27
CA THR A 61 -26.88 1.62 18.14
C THR A 61 -25.77 0.57 17.97
N VAL A 62 -25.33 0.01 19.10
CA VAL A 62 -24.50 -1.20 19.11
C VAL A 62 -25.43 -2.40 19.29
N VAL A 63 -25.58 -3.19 18.23
CA VAL A 63 -26.47 -4.36 18.17
C VAL A 63 -25.66 -5.64 18.29
N TYR A 64 -25.73 -6.28 19.45
CA TYR A 64 -25.08 -7.57 19.70
C TYR A 64 -26.02 -8.72 19.38
N ILE A 65 -25.59 -9.60 18.48
CA ILE A 65 -26.36 -10.77 18.04
C ILE A 65 -26.03 -11.92 19.01
N ASP A 66 -27.03 -12.38 19.78
CA ASP A 66 -26.83 -13.37 20.85
C ASP A 66 -27.13 -14.82 20.38
N ASP A 67 -27.92 -14.97 19.31
CA ASP A 67 -28.32 -16.27 18.75
C ASP A 67 -28.46 -16.19 17.23
N THR A 68 -28.47 -17.35 16.56
CA THR A 68 -28.74 -17.45 15.12
C THR A 68 -30.15 -16.95 14.82
N ILE A 69 -30.25 -16.03 13.87
CA ILE A 69 -31.50 -15.35 13.51
C ILE A 69 -31.80 -15.60 12.04
N THR A 70 -32.91 -16.28 11.77
CA THR A 70 -33.44 -16.44 10.42
C THR A 70 -34.40 -15.30 10.07
N LEU A 71 -34.04 -14.52 9.06
CA LEU A 71 -34.82 -13.42 8.48
C LEU A 71 -35.59 -13.90 7.24
N GLN A 72 -36.91 -14.06 7.38
CA GLN A 72 -37.84 -14.21 6.26
C GLN A 72 -38.27 -12.81 5.83
N THR A 73 -37.53 -12.21 4.90
CA THR A 73 -37.82 -10.86 4.40
C THR A 73 -38.05 -10.87 2.89
N THR A 74 -39.12 -10.23 2.45
CA THR A 74 -39.46 -10.02 1.03
C THR A 74 -39.17 -8.59 0.58
N GLU A 75 -38.82 -7.71 1.53
CA GLU A 75 -38.37 -6.34 1.30
C GLU A 75 -37.06 -6.10 2.08
N PRO A 76 -36.18 -5.22 1.59
CA PRO A 76 -34.96 -4.85 2.31
C PRO A 76 -35.24 -4.28 3.70
N ILE A 77 -34.42 -4.65 4.70
CA ILE A 77 -34.47 -4.08 6.05
C ILE A 77 -33.53 -2.88 6.10
N PRO A 78 -34.02 -1.65 6.35
CA PRO A 78 -33.17 -0.47 6.47
C PRO A 78 -32.23 -0.58 7.68
N VAL A 79 -30.98 -0.14 7.51
CA VAL A 79 -30.00 0.00 8.59
C VAL A 79 -29.71 1.49 8.80
N GLY A 80 -29.85 1.95 10.04
CA GLY A 80 -29.62 3.34 10.44
C GLY A 80 -28.16 3.77 10.33
N SER A 81 -27.93 5.07 10.44
CA SER A 81 -26.59 5.67 10.47
C SER A 81 -25.88 5.32 11.79
N GLY A 82 -24.57 5.06 11.75
CA GLY A 82 -23.74 4.79 12.94
C GLY A 82 -24.01 3.44 13.61
N VAL A 83 -24.82 2.57 13.02
CA VAL A 83 -25.16 1.25 13.59
C VAL A 83 -23.96 0.31 13.53
N GLN A 84 -23.66 -0.34 14.64
CA GLN A 84 -22.62 -1.36 14.74
C GLN A 84 -23.24 -2.73 15.01
N LEU A 85 -23.09 -3.68 14.07
CA LEU A 85 -23.58 -5.06 14.22
C LEU A 85 -22.44 -5.96 14.70
N VAL A 86 -22.66 -6.73 15.76
CA VAL A 86 -21.63 -7.55 16.40
C VAL A 86 -22.07 -9.02 16.45
N GLY A 87 -21.34 -9.89 15.73
CA GLY A 87 -21.65 -11.33 15.61
C GLY A 87 -20.60 -12.28 16.22
N GLY A 88 -19.36 -11.83 16.41
CA GLY A 88 -18.34 -12.62 17.11
C GLY A 88 -17.59 -13.70 16.30
N PHE A 89 -17.78 -13.82 14.98
CA PHE A 89 -17.05 -14.78 14.13
C PHE A 89 -15.53 -14.68 14.26
N CYS A 90 -15.00 -13.46 14.34
CA CYS A 90 -13.57 -13.20 14.52
C CYS A 90 -13.10 -13.26 15.98
N ASP A 91 -14.00 -13.54 16.93
CA ASP A 91 -13.67 -13.62 18.35
C ASP A 91 -13.26 -15.05 18.74
N PRO A 92 -12.00 -15.28 19.19
CA PRO A 92 -11.53 -16.61 19.63
C PRO A 92 -12.35 -17.22 20.77
N THR A 93 -13.09 -16.41 21.53
CA THR A 93 -13.91 -16.87 22.64
C THR A 93 -15.27 -17.39 22.18
N VAL A 94 -15.67 -17.09 20.95
CA VAL A 94 -16.90 -17.57 20.33
C VAL A 94 -16.62 -18.87 19.58
N SER A 95 -17.38 -19.92 19.88
CA SER A 95 -17.18 -21.22 19.25
C SER A 95 -17.75 -21.25 17.83
N GLY A 96 -16.98 -21.80 16.88
CA GLY A 96 -17.44 -22.00 15.51
C GLY A 96 -17.67 -20.67 14.79
N ARG A 97 -18.83 -20.51 14.16
CA ARG A 97 -19.19 -19.29 13.42
C ARG A 97 -19.86 -18.22 14.29
N GLY A 98 -20.13 -18.53 15.56
CA GLY A 98 -21.03 -17.72 16.37
C GLY A 98 -22.46 -17.68 15.81
N PRO A 99 -23.27 -16.73 16.30
CA PRO A 99 -24.58 -16.40 15.76
C PRO A 99 -24.55 -16.06 14.26
N VAL A 100 -25.46 -16.67 13.50
CA VAL A 100 -25.58 -16.43 12.04
C VAL A 100 -26.86 -15.66 11.74
N ILE A 101 -26.78 -14.63 10.89
CA ILE A 101 -27.96 -14.03 10.26
C ILE A 101 -28.25 -14.78 8.96
N GLU A 102 -29.38 -15.47 8.92
CA GLU A 102 -29.77 -16.29 7.77
C GLU A 102 -30.91 -15.67 6.99
N ARG A 103 -30.90 -15.81 5.68
CA ARG A 103 -32.06 -15.56 4.81
C ARG A 103 -32.33 -16.82 4.00
N ASP A 104 -33.55 -17.38 4.08
CA ASP A 104 -33.89 -18.63 3.37
C ASP A 104 -34.71 -18.44 2.10
N THR A 105 -35.12 -17.21 1.79
CA THR A 105 -36.01 -16.93 0.65
C THR A 105 -35.36 -16.01 -0.38
N TYR A 106 -35.63 -16.30 -1.65
CA TYR A 106 -35.32 -15.44 -2.79
C TYR A 106 -36.42 -14.41 -3.08
N GLU A 107 -37.55 -14.48 -2.39
CA GLU A 107 -38.72 -13.65 -2.69
C GLU A 107 -38.39 -12.17 -2.61
N ASN A 108 -38.89 -11.41 -3.58
CA ASN A 108 -38.79 -9.96 -3.63
C ASN A 108 -40.15 -9.35 -3.97
N THR A 109 -40.68 -8.51 -3.08
CA THR A 109 -41.91 -7.74 -3.30
C THR A 109 -41.66 -6.25 -3.51
N SER A 110 -40.40 -5.79 -3.49
CA SER A 110 -40.03 -4.38 -3.70
C SER A 110 -40.37 -3.85 -5.09
N GLY A 111 -40.62 -4.75 -6.06
CA GLY A 111 -40.86 -4.42 -7.46
C GLY A 111 -39.59 -4.05 -8.24
N THR A 112 -38.41 -4.20 -7.63
CA THR A 112 -37.11 -4.03 -8.30
C THR A 112 -36.41 -5.38 -8.47
N SER A 113 -35.41 -5.47 -9.34
CA SER A 113 -34.50 -6.62 -9.38
C SER A 113 -33.48 -6.60 -8.22
N GLU A 114 -33.57 -5.61 -7.32
CA GLU A 114 -32.66 -5.39 -6.20
C GLU A 114 -33.26 -6.05 -4.96
N ASN A 115 -32.55 -7.00 -4.36
CA ASN A 115 -33.09 -7.80 -3.25
C ASN A 115 -32.09 -8.06 -2.11
N PRO A 116 -31.54 -7.01 -1.47
CA PRO A 116 -30.69 -7.19 -0.29
C PRO A 116 -31.49 -7.57 0.96
N THR A 117 -30.84 -8.24 1.91
CA THR A 117 -31.39 -8.48 3.26
C THR A 117 -31.38 -7.18 4.05
N PHE A 118 -30.23 -6.52 4.09
CA PHE A 118 -30.05 -5.20 4.70
C PHE A 118 -29.73 -4.14 3.65
N ILE A 119 -30.30 -2.95 3.82
CA ILE A 119 -29.97 -1.79 3.00
C ILE A 119 -29.58 -0.60 3.88
N SER A 120 -28.36 -0.13 3.69
CA SER A 120 -27.88 1.15 4.25
C SER A 120 -27.99 2.18 3.14
N ARG A 121 -28.79 3.23 3.37
CA ARG A 121 -29.07 4.26 2.36
C ARG A 121 -29.17 5.64 2.99
N SER A 122 -28.54 6.64 2.37
CA SER A 122 -28.59 8.04 2.82
C SER A 122 -28.04 8.23 4.23
N ASN A 123 -26.97 7.48 4.56
CA ASN A 123 -26.33 7.47 5.88
C ASN A 123 -25.05 8.32 5.87
N ASP A 124 -24.94 9.25 6.83
CA ASP A 124 -23.72 10.06 6.98
C ASP A 124 -22.57 9.24 7.59
N GLU A 125 -22.91 8.27 8.43
CA GLU A 125 -22.01 7.25 8.96
C GLU A 125 -22.59 5.88 8.61
N PRO A 126 -22.09 5.20 7.56
CA PRO A 126 -22.54 3.84 7.23
C PRO A 126 -22.37 2.87 8.41
N PRO A 127 -23.08 1.73 8.40
CA PRO A 127 -22.92 0.75 9.46
C PRO A 127 -21.56 0.06 9.41
N THR A 128 -21.06 -0.32 10.59
CA THR A 128 -19.89 -1.19 10.76
C THR A 128 -20.34 -2.60 11.14
N LEU A 129 -19.81 -3.61 10.44
CA LEU A 129 -20.04 -5.02 10.74
C LEU A 129 -18.82 -5.62 11.44
N TRP A 130 -19.01 -6.14 12.63
CA TRP A 130 -17.97 -6.75 13.45
C TRP A 130 -18.22 -8.24 13.65
N GLY A 131 -17.42 -9.09 13.00
CA GLY A 131 -17.51 -10.53 13.22
C GLY A 131 -18.87 -11.11 12.82
N VAL A 132 -19.59 -10.49 11.89
CA VAL A 132 -20.94 -10.94 11.52
C VAL A 132 -20.85 -12.09 10.52
N SER A 133 -21.53 -13.21 10.81
CA SER A 133 -21.74 -14.29 9.85
C SER A 133 -23.11 -14.14 9.18
N MET A 134 -23.16 -14.09 7.86
CA MET A 134 -24.39 -13.97 7.08
C MET A 134 -24.51 -15.04 5.98
N ARG A 135 -25.62 -15.78 6.03
CA ARG A 135 -25.96 -16.83 5.06
C ARG A 135 -27.13 -16.41 4.17
N GLY A 136 -26.93 -16.50 2.87
CA GLY A 136 -27.96 -16.33 1.85
C GLY A 136 -28.83 -17.58 1.60
N PRO A 137 -29.86 -17.42 0.76
CA PRO A 137 -30.86 -18.46 0.50
C PRO A 137 -30.35 -19.63 -0.34
N ASN A 138 -29.20 -19.47 -1.01
CA ASN A 138 -28.61 -20.57 -1.77
C ASN A 138 -27.75 -21.46 -0.86
N THR A 139 -28.40 -22.49 -0.30
CA THR A 139 -27.70 -23.56 0.44
C THR A 139 -27.18 -24.66 -0.47
N ASP A 140 -27.55 -24.67 -1.74
CA ASP A 140 -27.05 -25.66 -2.68
C ASP A 140 -25.57 -25.32 -2.91
N LEU A 141 -24.68 -26.19 -2.43
CA LEU A 141 -23.23 -26.03 -2.58
C LEU A 141 -22.77 -26.22 -4.04
N GLU A 142 -23.71 -26.37 -4.96
CA GLU A 142 -23.49 -26.59 -6.39
C GLU A 142 -23.67 -25.29 -7.17
N TYR A 143 -23.12 -25.27 -8.38
CA TYR A 143 -23.27 -24.13 -9.28
C TYR A 143 -24.73 -24.04 -9.76
N PHE A 144 -25.37 -22.91 -9.46
CA PHE A 144 -26.77 -22.66 -9.75
C PHE A 144 -26.93 -21.87 -11.04
N GLU A 145 -27.55 -22.47 -12.06
CA GLU A 145 -27.85 -21.83 -13.35
C GLU A 145 -29.36 -21.56 -13.49
N PRO A 146 -29.83 -20.32 -13.24
CA PRO A 146 -31.25 -19.98 -13.40
C PRO A 146 -31.65 -19.87 -14.88
N THR A 147 -32.94 -20.04 -15.17
CA THR A 147 -33.49 -19.76 -16.52
C THR A 147 -33.58 -18.26 -16.84
N ASP A 148 -33.79 -17.43 -15.81
CA ASP A 148 -33.74 -15.97 -15.87
C ASP A 148 -32.87 -15.47 -14.73
N LEU A 149 -31.86 -14.65 -15.04
CA LEU A 149 -30.92 -14.12 -14.05
C LEU A 149 -31.62 -13.34 -12.93
N ASN A 150 -32.81 -12.78 -13.17
CA ASN A 150 -33.55 -11.99 -12.17
C ASN A 150 -34.43 -12.83 -11.24
N ASP A 151 -34.66 -14.11 -11.52
CA ASP A 151 -35.63 -14.94 -10.80
C ASP A 151 -35.22 -15.24 -9.34
N ARG A 152 -33.90 -15.27 -9.08
CA ARG A 152 -33.34 -15.67 -7.78
C ARG A 152 -32.20 -14.78 -7.30
N VAL A 153 -32.30 -13.48 -7.48
CA VAL A 153 -31.31 -12.51 -6.98
C VAL A 153 -31.48 -12.26 -5.49
N SER A 154 -30.38 -12.30 -4.74
CA SER A 154 -30.34 -12.01 -3.31
C SER A 154 -28.97 -11.49 -2.90
N THR A 155 -28.98 -10.49 -2.01
CA THR A 155 -27.76 -9.87 -1.49
C THR A 155 -27.78 -9.88 0.04
N GLY A 156 -26.60 -9.99 0.67
CA GLY A 156 -26.47 -9.87 2.12
C GLY A 156 -26.78 -8.46 2.58
N ILE A 157 -25.87 -7.54 2.29
CA ILE A 157 -26.04 -6.11 2.58
C ILE A 157 -25.70 -5.27 1.36
N TRP A 158 -26.47 -4.20 1.16
CA TRP A 158 -26.13 -3.16 0.19
C TRP A 158 -26.00 -1.82 0.91
N SER A 159 -24.80 -1.23 0.88
CA SER A 159 -24.58 0.15 1.32
C SER A 159 -24.47 1.07 0.10
N LEU A 160 -25.25 2.14 0.07
CA LEU A 160 -25.21 3.14 -0.99
C LEU A 160 -25.67 4.50 -0.46
N ASP A 161 -25.33 5.56 -1.18
CA ASP A 161 -25.75 6.94 -0.86
C ASP A 161 -25.25 7.37 0.50
N THR A 162 -23.96 7.19 0.72
CA THR A 162 -23.32 7.48 2.00
C THR A 162 -22.21 8.50 1.86
N SER A 163 -21.98 9.30 2.90
CA SER A 163 -20.88 10.26 2.94
C SER A 163 -19.66 9.76 3.71
N GLY A 164 -19.81 8.67 4.47
CA GLY A 164 -18.71 7.95 5.15
C GLY A 164 -18.35 6.61 4.49
N THR A 165 -17.43 5.90 5.15
CA THR A 165 -16.92 4.58 4.76
C THR A 165 -17.76 3.46 5.40
N PHE A 166 -18.19 2.49 4.59
CA PHE A 166 -18.78 1.25 5.09
C PHE A 166 -17.69 0.29 5.55
N GLU A 167 -17.85 -0.35 6.70
CA GLU A 167 -16.82 -1.22 7.28
C GLU A 167 -17.35 -2.62 7.53
N ALA A 168 -16.61 -3.64 7.08
CA ALA A 168 -16.84 -5.03 7.45
C ALA A 168 -15.54 -5.67 7.92
N ILE A 169 -15.48 -6.05 9.19
CA ILE A 169 -14.26 -6.49 9.85
C ILE A 169 -14.47 -7.87 10.45
N GLY A 170 -13.68 -8.85 9.97
CA GLY A 170 -13.72 -10.21 10.47
C GLY A 170 -15.05 -10.93 10.20
N CYS A 171 -15.79 -10.55 9.16
CA CYS A 171 -17.11 -11.09 8.86
C CYS A 171 -17.04 -12.32 7.92
N GLU A 172 -18.16 -13.05 7.81
CA GLU A 172 -18.28 -14.19 6.91
C GLU A 172 -19.57 -14.11 6.08
N PHE A 173 -19.49 -14.27 4.76
CA PHE A 173 -20.63 -14.19 3.84
C PHE A 173 -20.66 -15.38 2.89
N TRP A 174 -21.80 -16.08 2.82
CA TRP A 174 -21.96 -17.19 1.88
C TRP A 174 -23.39 -17.46 1.41
N GLY A 175 -23.53 -18.18 0.30
CA GLY A 175 -24.83 -18.62 -0.22
C GLY A 175 -25.66 -17.50 -0.87
N TRP A 176 -25.01 -16.39 -1.23
CA TRP A 176 -25.64 -15.28 -1.93
C TRP A 176 -25.62 -15.51 -3.43
N THR A 177 -26.73 -15.21 -4.07
CA THR A 177 -26.90 -15.40 -5.51
C THR A 177 -26.49 -14.18 -6.32
N LEU A 178 -26.67 -12.98 -5.78
CA LEU A 178 -26.12 -11.77 -6.39
C LEU A 178 -24.76 -11.45 -5.78
N ALA A 179 -24.72 -11.00 -4.52
CA ALA A 179 -23.47 -10.69 -3.82
C ALA A 179 -23.59 -10.83 -2.29
N GLY A 180 -22.50 -11.09 -1.59
CA GLY A 180 -22.45 -10.95 -0.13
C GLY A 180 -22.61 -9.50 0.30
N ILE A 181 -21.79 -8.63 -0.29
CA ILE A 181 -21.80 -7.17 -0.08
C ILE A 181 -21.94 -6.47 -1.43
N MET A 182 -22.80 -5.45 -1.49
CA MET A 182 -22.87 -4.51 -2.61
C MET A 182 -22.60 -3.09 -2.13
N LEU A 183 -21.88 -2.30 -2.93
CA LEU A 183 -21.39 -0.99 -2.54
C LEU A 183 -21.63 0.04 -3.64
N GLY A 184 -22.35 1.11 -3.32
CA GLY A 184 -22.59 2.23 -4.23
C GLY A 184 -23.68 1.97 -5.25
N ALA A 185 -23.85 2.93 -6.16
CA ALA A 185 -24.79 2.88 -7.28
C ALA A 185 -24.36 3.83 -8.40
N THR A 186 -25.11 3.84 -9.51
CA THR A 186 -24.84 4.63 -10.74
C THR A 186 -24.27 6.03 -10.51
N ASN A 187 -24.85 6.81 -9.61
CA ASN A 187 -24.49 8.22 -9.40
C ASN A 187 -24.02 8.47 -7.97
N VAL A 188 -23.58 7.41 -7.30
CA VAL A 188 -23.42 7.39 -5.86
C VAL A 188 -22.22 6.54 -5.51
N GLU A 189 -21.15 7.21 -5.15
CA GLU A 189 -19.92 6.60 -4.69
C GLU A 189 -20.11 6.11 -3.26
N THR A 190 -19.54 4.95 -2.95
CA THR A 190 -19.53 4.40 -1.60
C THR A 190 -18.18 3.78 -1.36
N ASP A 191 -17.46 4.35 -0.41
CA ASP A 191 -16.17 3.84 0.02
C ASP A 191 -16.36 2.75 1.06
N ALA A 192 -15.49 1.75 1.07
CA ALA A 192 -15.58 0.64 2.00
C ALA A 192 -14.24 0.03 2.37
N ASP A 193 -14.15 -0.38 3.64
CA ASP A 193 -13.04 -1.17 4.19
C ASP A 193 -13.54 -2.57 4.57
N VAL A 194 -12.99 -3.59 3.91
CA VAL A 194 -13.34 -5.00 4.13
C VAL A 194 -12.10 -5.76 4.57
N ILE A 195 -12.02 -5.98 5.88
CA ILE A 195 -10.78 -6.41 6.54
C ILE A 195 -10.99 -7.78 7.17
N ARG A 196 -10.13 -8.75 6.86
CA ARG A 196 -10.16 -10.12 7.44
C ARG A 196 -11.49 -10.84 7.26
N CYS A 197 -12.22 -10.51 6.19
CA CYS A 197 -13.50 -11.12 5.90
C CYS A 197 -13.34 -12.42 5.10
N THR A 198 -14.32 -13.29 5.19
CA THR A 198 -14.39 -14.55 4.44
C THR A 198 -15.61 -14.56 3.54
N PHE A 199 -15.40 -14.70 2.24
CA PHE A 199 -16.46 -14.78 1.23
C PHE A 199 -16.42 -16.13 0.55
N HIS A 200 -17.50 -16.89 0.66
CA HIS A 200 -17.51 -18.19 -0.01
C HIS A 200 -18.86 -18.68 -0.49
N SER A 201 -18.85 -19.69 -1.35
CA SER A 201 -20.05 -20.40 -1.80
C SER A 201 -21.14 -19.49 -2.41
N ASN A 202 -20.75 -18.43 -3.11
CA ASN A 202 -21.65 -17.55 -3.87
C ASN A 202 -21.64 -18.01 -5.35
N LEU A 203 -22.40 -19.07 -5.65
CA LEU A 203 -22.22 -19.91 -6.85
C LEU A 203 -23.38 -19.79 -7.86
N MET A 204 -23.76 -18.59 -8.29
CA MET A 204 -24.79 -18.42 -9.33
C MET A 204 -24.17 -18.10 -10.69
N ALA A 205 -24.68 -18.68 -11.78
CA ALA A 205 -24.28 -18.29 -13.13
C ALA A 205 -24.72 -16.86 -13.45
N GLY A 206 -23.82 -16.09 -14.06
CA GLY A 206 -24.05 -14.68 -14.39
C GLY A 206 -23.88 -13.71 -13.22
N TYR A 207 -24.01 -14.17 -11.97
CA TYR A 207 -23.82 -13.40 -10.74
C TYR A 207 -22.95 -14.18 -9.72
N GLY A 208 -23.21 -14.14 -8.41
CA GLY A 208 -22.44 -14.92 -7.42
C GLY A 208 -21.12 -14.26 -7.03
N TYR A 209 -21.23 -13.02 -6.56
CA TYR A 209 -20.09 -12.22 -6.13
C TYR A 209 -19.86 -12.34 -4.62
N GLY A 210 -18.61 -12.31 -4.17
CA GLY A 210 -18.33 -12.04 -2.76
C GLY A 210 -18.71 -10.59 -2.44
N ILE A 211 -18.10 -9.67 -3.19
CA ILE A 211 -18.33 -8.23 -3.14
C ILE A 211 -18.53 -7.71 -4.56
N GLU A 212 -19.57 -6.90 -4.77
CA GLU A 212 -19.76 -6.10 -5.98
C GLU A 212 -19.59 -4.62 -5.64
N GLN A 213 -18.54 -4.01 -6.16
CA GLN A 213 -18.33 -2.57 -6.12
C GLN A 213 -19.04 -1.94 -7.32
N TYR A 214 -20.14 -1.23 -7.09
CA TYR A 214 -20.82 -0.48 -8.14
C TYR A 214 -20.11 0.83 -8.46
N ASN A 215 -19.72 1.60 -7.44
CA ASN A 215 -19.09 2.90 -7.61
C ASN A 215 -18.47 3.39 -6.29
N GLY A 216 -17.32 4.07 -6.34
CA GLY A 216 -16.52 4.47 -5.17
C GLY A 216 -15.26 3.61 -4.98
N HIS A 217 -14.65 3.66 -3.80
CA HIS A 217 -13.40 2.98 -3.50
C HIS A 217 -13.56 1.82 -2.51
N LEU A 218 -13.07 0.63 -2.86
CA LEU A 218 -13.05 -0.52 -1.97
C LEU A 218 -11.62 -0.90 -1.58
N TRP A 219 -11.33 -0.97 -0.29
CA TRP A 219 -10.11 -1.60 0.21
C TRP A 219 -10.42 -2.93 0.88
N CYS A 220 -9.86 -4.00 0.32
CA CYS A 220 -9.93 -5.36 0.86
C CYS A 220 -8.55 -5.78 1.41
N ASP A 221 -8.49 -6.11 2.69
CA ASP A 221 -7.23 -6.49 3.34
C ASP A 221 -7.36 -7.83 4.07
N ARG A 222 -6.35 -8.70 3.92
CA ARG A 222 -6.22 -9.99 4.64
C ARG A 222 -7.47 -10.86 4.61
N SER A 223 -8.22 -10.79 3.52
CA SER A 223 -9.50 -11.48 3.36
C SER A 223 -9.34 -12.81 2.61
N PHE A 224 -10.30 -13.71 2.79
CA PHE A 224 -10.31 -15.03 2.16
C PHE A 224 -11.50 -15.18 1.21
N TYR A 225 -11.25 -15.64 -0.01
CA TYR A 225 -12.26 -15.85 -1.03
C TYR A 225 -12.17 -17.27 -1.59
N ASP A 226 -13.27 -18.03 -1.56
CA ASP A 226 -13.30 -19.39 -2.12
C ASP A 226 -14.70 -19.76 -2.59
N ARG A 227 -14.84 -20.54 -3.66
CA ARG A 227 -16.16 -20.96 -4.19
C ARG A 227 -17.09 -19.77 -4.47
N ASN A 228 -16.58 -18.70 -5.04
CA ASN A 228 -17.41 -17.64 -5.62
C ASN A 228 -17.37 -17.77 -7.14
N ARG A 229 -18.34 -17.17 -7.84
CA ARG A 229 -18.12 -16.92 -9.27
C ARG A 229 -17.04 -15.87 -9.45
N HIS A 230 -17.17 -14.72 -8.77
CA HIS A 230 -16.11 -13.71 -8.58
C HIS A 230 -15.99 -13.38 -7.09
N GLY A 231 -14.78 -13.22 -6.56
CA GLY A 231 -14.53 -12.79 -5.19
C GLY A 231 -14.86 -11.30 -5.03
N VAL A 232 -14.19 -10.47 -5.83
CA VAL A 232 -14.47 -9.04 -5.98
C VAL A 232 -14.77 -8.77 -7.45
N SER A 233 -15.87 -8.09 -7.71
CA SER A 233 -16.23 -7.60 -9.03
C SER A 233 -16.52 -6.12 -9.02
N GLY A 234 -16.11 -5.46 -10.09
CA GLY A 234 -16.34 -4.03 -10.32
C GLY A 234 -17.21 -3.76 -11.53
N PHE A 235 -18.01 -2.70 -11.49
CA PHE A 235 -18.98 -2.34 -12.52
C PHE A 235 -18.37 -1.58 -13.72
N GLY A 236 -17.24 -0.91 -13.49
CA GLY A 236 -16.42 -0.21 -14.48
C GLY A 236 -16.56 1.32 -14.49
N TYR A 237 -17.19 1.94 -13.49
CA TYR A 237 -17.37 3.40 -13.46
C TYR A 237 -16.03 4.15 -13.34
N PRO A 238 -15.87 5.36 -13.92
CA PRO A 238 -14.55 6.02 -13.92
C PRO A 238 -13.98 6.40 -12.55
N SER A 239 -14.81 6.53 -11.52
CA SER A 239 -14.38 6.77 -10.13
C SER A 239 -14.25 5.49 -9.32
N GLU A 240 -14.69 4.36 -9.86
CA GLU A 240 -14.71 3.09 -9.16
C GLU A 240 -13.32 2.47 -9.07
N SER A 241 -12.91 2.03 -7.88
CA SER A 241 -11.64 1.33 -7.70
C SER A 241 -11.76 0.27 -6.64
N TRP A 242 -10.85 -0.71 -6.72
CA TRP A 242 -10.64 -1.61 -5.60
C TRP A 242 -9.15 -1.95 -5.42
N VAL A 243 -8.79 -2.14 -4.16
CA VAL A 243 -7.46 -2.51 -3.69
C VAL A 243 -7.58 -3.83 -2.95
N LEU A 244 -6.68 -4.77 -3.24
CA LEU A 244 -6.61 -6.06 -2.55
C LEU A 244 -5.20 -6.26 -1.97
N THR A 245 -5.09 -6.37 -0.65
CA THR A 245 -3.81 -6.57 0.05
C THR A 245 -3.83 -7.85 0.87
N GLU A 246 -2.71 -8.59 0.87
CA GLU A 246 -2.43 -9.73 1.75
C GLU A 246 -3.55 -10.79 1.81
N SER A 247 -4.33 -10.91 0.74
CA SER A 247 -5.54 -11.74 0.70
C SER A 247 -5.28 -13.07 0.03
N VAL A 248 -6.13 -14.06 0.31
CA VAL A 248 -6.01 -15.42 -0.21
C VAL A 248 -7.24 -15.76 -1.06
N ILE A 249 -6.97 -16.15 -2.30
CA ILE A 249 -7.94 -16.35 -3.38
C ILE A 249 -7.89 -17.82 -3.79
N GLY A 250 -8.82 -18.64 -3.31
CA GLY A 250 -9.07 -20.01 -3.76
C GLY A 250 -8.88 -21.10 -2.71
N PRO A 251 -8.81 -22.39 -3.12
CA PRO A 251 -8.48 -22.86 -4.48
C PRO A 251 -9.68 -23.13 -5.41
N ASN A 252 -10.91 -23.05 -4.94
CA ASN A 252 -12.07 -23.54 -5.68
C ASN A 252 -12.79 -22.39 -6.39
N TRP A 253 -12.66 -22.29 -7.71
CA TRP A 253 -13.23 -21.19 -8.48
C TRP A 253 -14.17 -21.67 -9.55
N ILE A 254 -15.20 -20.91 -9.89
CA ILE A 254 -16.07 -21.25 -11.01
C ILE A 254 -15.65 -20.53 -12.29
N SER A 255 -15.27 -19.27 -12.17
CA SER A 255 -14.85 -18.39 -13.26
C SER A 255 -13.57 -17.68 -12.84
N HIS A 256 -13.14 -16.68 -13.60
CA HIS A 256 -12.12 -15.73 -13.17
C HIS A 256 -12.40 -15.16 -11.77
N ALA A 257 -11.36 -15.03 -10.95
CA ALA A 257 -11.52 -14.82 -9.52
C ALA A 257 -11.83 -13.37 -9.14
N MET A 258 -11.08 -12.40 -9.66
CA MET A 258 -11.31 -10.96 -9.47
C MET A 258 -11.61 -10.31 -10.82
N ASP A 259 -12.66 -9.50 -10.92
CA ASP A 259 -13.12 -8.90 -12.19
C ASP A 259 -13.30 -7.38 -12.06
N MET A 260 -12.87 -6.65 -13.07
CA MET A 260 -13.29 -5.27 -13.28
C MET A 260 -13.96 -5.20 -14.66
N HIS A 261 -15.27 -4.98 -14.67
CA HIS A 261 -16.04 -4.94 -15.90
C HIS A 261 -15.65 -3.73 -16.78
N ARG A 262 -15.88 -3.86 -18.10
CA ARG A 262 -15.99 -2.68 -18.95
C ARG A 262 -17.36 -2.06 -18.74
N LEU A 263 -17.42 -0.75 -18.59
CA LEU A 263 -18.67 -0.05 -18.35
C LEU A 263 -19.72 -0.28 -19.45
N ILE A 264 -19.29 -0.44 -20.70
CA ILE A 264 -20.17 -0.77 -21.84
C ILE A 264 -20.84 -2.15 -21.75
N GLN A 265 -20.30 -3.07 -20.94
CA GLN A 265 -20.95 -4.36 -20.68
C GLN A 265 -22.20 -4.17 -19.80
N ASN A 266 -22.24 -3.08 -19.03
CA ASN A 266 -23.30 -2.81 -18.06
C ASN A 266 -24.18 -1.60 -18.44
N ARG A 267 -23.75 -0.76 -19.39
CA ARG A 267 -24.45 0.44 -19.87
C ARG A 267 -24.48 0.51 -21.40
N SER A 268 -25.54 1.09 -21.95
CA SER A 268 -25.63 1.30 -23.40
C SER A 268 -24.65 2.37 -23.88
N ALA A 269 -24.20 2.25 -25.14
CA ALA A 269 -23.34 3.25 -25.78
C ALA A 269 -23.94 4.67 -25.72
N GLU A 270 -25.25 4.79 -25.99
CA GLU A 270 -25.97 6.06 -25.90
C GLU A 270 -25.90 6.68 -24.48
N TRP A 271 -26.02 5.85 -23.44
CA TRP A 271 -25.92 6.34 -22.07
C TRP A 271 -24.52 6.86 -21.77
N LEU A 272 -23.48 6.15 -22.21
CA LEU A 272 -22.08 6.57 -22.03
C LEU A 272 -21.77 7.88 -22.76
N ASP A 273 -22.23 8.01 -24.01
CA ASP A 273 -22.05 9.23 -24.79
C ASP A 273 -22.69 10.44 -24.09
N ASN A 274 -23.89 10.25 -23.51
CA ASN A 274 -24.57 11.28 -22.74
C ASN A 274 -23.85 11.67 -21.44
N GLN A 275 -23.10 10.75 -20.82
CA GLN A 275 -22.25 11.05 -19.66
C GLN A 275 -20.85 11.56 -20.04
N GLY A 276 -20.48 11.52 -21.33
CA GLY A 276 -19.12 11.84 -21.78
C GLY A 276 -18.07 10.78 -21.40
N TYR A 277 -18.50 9.54 -21.14
CA TYR A 277 -17.61 8.44 -20.80
C TYR A 277 -17.10 7.72 -22.05
N LYS A 278 -15.84 7.24 -21.98
CA LYS A 278 -15.30 6.38 -23.03
C LYS A 278 -15.97 5.00 -22.96
N HIS A 279 -16.10 4.34 -24.11
CA HIS A 279 -16.80 3.05 -24.21
C HIS A 279 -15.97 1.89 -23.63
N ASP A 280 -14.66 2.05 -23.57
CA ASP A 280 -13.72 1.06 -23.08
C ASP A 280 -13.35 1.22 -21.60
N ARG A 281 -14.02 2.10 -20.84
CA ARG A 281 -13.72 2.32 -19.41
C ARG A 281 -13.88 1.05 -18.59
N GLY A 282 -12.96 0.83 -17.64
CA GLY A 282 -13.05 -0.24 -16.65
C GLY A 282 -12.47 0.21 -15.32
N GLY A 283 -13.15 1.14 -14.65
CA GLY A 283 -12.71 1.64 -13.36
C GLY A 283 -11.69 2.79 -13.42
N LYS A 284 -11.38 3.31 -12.25
CA LYS A 284 -10.29 4.23 -11.95
C LYS A 284 -8.96 3.47 -11.93
N TYR A 285 -8.88 2.40 -11.15
CA TYR A 285 -7.75 1.46 -11.06
C TYR A 285 -8.15 0.17 -10.34
N ILE A 286 -7.38 -0.89 -10.56
CA ILE A 286 -7.28 -2.05 -9.66
C ILE A 286 -5.86 -2.16 -9.12
N HIS A 287 -5.68 -2.33 -7.80
CA HIS A 287 -4.37 -2.56 -7.20
C HIS A 287 -4.39 -3.85 -6.40
N VAL A 288 -3.48 -4.77 -6.70
CA VAL A 288 -3.40 -6.08 -6.04
C VAL A 288 -1.99 -6.31 -5.53
N ARG A 289 -1.84 -6.44 -4.22
CA ARG A 289 -0.53 -6.48 -3.56
C ARG A 289 -0.45 -7.64 -2.56
N ASP A 290 0.66 -8.38 -2.62
CA ASP A 290 0.98 -9.44 -1.65
C ASP A 290 -0.10 -10.51 -1.49
N CYS A 291 -0.89 -10.74 -2.54
CA CYS A 291 -2.00 -11.69 -2.53
C CYS A 291 -1.58 -13.06 -3.03
N THR A 292 -2.28 -14.10 -2.59
CA THR A 292 -2.07 -15.48 -3.06
C THR A 292 -3.26 -15.96 -3.88
N PHE A 293 -3.00 -16.35 -5.12
CA PHE A 293 -3.98 -16.80 -6.11
C PHE A 293 -3.82 -18.30 -6.40
N MET A 294 -4.83 -19.10 -6.05
CA MET A 294 -4.86 -20.55 -6.22
C MET A 294 -5.91 -20.99 -7.26
N ASN A 295 -5.99 -20.30 -8.39
CA ASN A 295 -7.10 -20.41 -9.32
C ASN A 295 -6.70 -20.91 -10.72
N ALA A 296 -5.70 -21.78 -10.86
CA ALA A 296 -5.31 -22.30 -12.18
C ALA A 296 -6.43 -23.02 -12.96
N THR A 297 -7.42 -23.59 -12.27
CA THR A 297 -8.46 -24.39 -12.90
C THR A 297 -9.77 -24.20 -12.18
N SER A 298 -10.84 -23.98 -12.92
CA SER A 298 -12.18 -23.92 -12.36
C SER A 298 -12.64 -25.28 -11.84
N MET A 299 -13.65 -25.26 -10.99
CA MET A 299 -14.44 -26.41 -10.56
C MET A 299 -15.11 -27.12 -11.75
N GLN A 300 -15.19 -26.48 -12.91
CA GLN A 300 -15.70 -27.06 -14.17
C GLN A 300 -14.57 -27.58 -15.09
N GLY A 301 -13.30 -27.44 -14.71
CA GLY A 301 -12.15 -27.96 -15.44
C GLY A 301 -11.60 -27.07 -16.54
N SER A 302 -12.06 -25.81 -16.65
CA SER A 302 -11.48 -24.81 -17.55
C SER A 302 -10.31 -24.07 -16.90
N GLY A 303 -9.40 -23.49 -17.69
CA GLY A 303 -8.52 -22.45 -17.19
C GLY A 303 -9.34 -21.26 -16.70
N VAL A 304 -8.86 -20.57 -15.67
CA VAL A 304 -9.48 -19.33 -15.17
C VAL A 304 -8.43 -18.35 -14.68
N GLU A 305 -8.63 -17.09 -15.01
CA GLU A 305 -7.72 -16.00 -14.65
C GLU A 305 -7.91 -15.56 -13.19
N GLY A 306 -6.82 -15.19 -12.51
CA GLY A 306 -6.89 -14.69 -11.13
C GLY A 306 -7.45 -13.28 -11.09
N ILE A 307 -7.02 -12.45 -12.04
CA ILE A 307 -7.43 -11.05 -12.15
C ILE A 307 -7.80 -10.78 -13.60
N VAL A 308 -8.96 -10.17 -13.82
CA VAL A 308 -9.39 -9.71 -15.13
C VAL A 308 -9.69 -8.22 -15.06
N GLN A 309 -8.88 -7.42 -15.77
CA GLN A 309 -9.16 -6.02 -16.03
C GLN A 309 -9.71 -5.91 -17.44
N ARG A 310 -11.04 -5.81 -17.55
CA ARG A 310 -11.68 -5.84 -18.86
C ARG A 310 -11.52 -4.52 -19.60
N GLY A 311 -11.55 -3.38 -18.89
CA GLY A 311 -11.51 -2.06 -19.51
C GLY A 311 -10.19 -1.31 -19.33
N LEU A 312 -10.20 -0.06 -19.75
CA LEU A 312 -9.12 0.90 -19.54
C LEU A 312 -9.37 1.63 -18.22
N SER A 313 -8.47 1.39 -17.26
CA SER A 313 -8.34 2.20 -16.06
C SER A 313 -8.06 3.67 -16.38
N VAL A 314 -8.54 4.57 -15.52
CA VAL A 314 -8.30 6.01 -15.62
C VAL A 314 -6.86 6.34 -15.23
N GLU A 315 -6.41 5.84 -14.08
CA GLU A 315 -5.12 6.18 -13.48
C GLU A 315 -4.05 5.13 -13.77
N GLY A 316 -4.41 3.85 -13.67
CA GLY A 316 -3.52 2.73 -14.00
C GLY A 316 -3.65 1.62 -12.96
N ASP A 317 -3.47 0.39 -13.41
CA ASP A 317 -3.61 -0.81 -12.60
C ASP A 317 -2.25 -1.32 -12.13
N GLU A 318 -2.22 -2.02 -11.01
CA GLU A 318 -1.01 -2.57 -10.42
C GLU A 318 -1.25 -3.99 -9.89
N VAL A 319 -0.33 -4.91 -10.19
CA VAL A 319 -0.31 -6.27 -9.63
C VAL A 319 1.11 -6.59 -9.16
N TRP A 320 1.29 -6.76 -7.87
CA TRP A 320 2.61 -6.76 -7.28
C TRP A 320 2.79 -7.75 -6.13
N GLY A 321 3.94 -8.40 -6.08
CA GLY A 321 4.34 -9.25 -4.95
C GLY A 321 3.42 -10.44 -4.76
N CYS A 322 2.56 -10.74 -5.74
CA CYS A 322 1.55 -11.76 -5.63
C CYS A 322 2.13 -13.14 -5.95
N ASP A 323 1.59 -14.18 -5.29
CA ASP A 323 1.90 -15.57 -5.56
C ASP A 323 0.76 -16.19 -6.38
N PHE A 324 1.00 -16.42 -7.67
CA PHE A 324 0.09 -17.11 -8.56
C PHE A 324 0.46 -18.58 -8.64
N TRP A 325 -0.37 -19.44 -8.05
CA TRP A 325 -0.36 -20.87 -8.36
C TRP A 325 -1.08 -21.09 -9.70
N HIS A 326 -0.42 -20.62 -10.75
CA HIS A 326 -0.95 -20.56 -12.09
C HIS A 326 0.16 -20.93 -13.09
N PRO A 327 -0.08 -21.87 -14.04
CA PRO A 327 0.95 -22.40 -14.94
C PRO A 327 1.33 -21.47 -16.10
N SER A 328 0.58 -20.37 -16.29
CA SER A 328 0.81 -19.41 -17.36
C SER A 328 1.07 -18.02 -16.79
N GLN A 329 2.27 -17.50 -17.04
CA GLN A 329 2.65 -16.12 -16.79
C GLN A 329 2.22 -15.25 -17.99
N PRO A 330 1.49 -14.14 -17.77
CA PRO A 330 1.13 -13.21 -18.83
C PRO A 330 2.37 -12.57 -19.45
N VAL A 331 2.59 -12.78 -20.76
CA VAL A 331 3.69 -12.14 -21.52
C VAL A 331 3.20 -11.00 -22.42
N ALA A 332 1.89 -10.91 -22.63
CA ALA A 332 1.20 -9.85 -23.34
C ALA A 332 -0.19 -9.64 -22.72
N PRO A 333 -0.77 -8.44 -22.83
CA PRO A 333 -2.15 -8.22 -22.40
C PRO A 333 -3.10 -9.06 -23.27
N GLY A 334 -3.94 -9.88 -22.64
CA GLY A 334 -5.15 -10.40 -23.27
C GLY A 334 -5.21 -11.90 -23.54
N GLY A 335 -4.19 -12.69 -23.19
CA GLY A 335 -4.26 -14.14 -23.26
C GLY A 335 -5.37 -14.69 -22.35
N PRO A 336 -6.38 -15.43 -22.89
CA PRO A 336 -7.30 -16.17 -22.04
C PRO A 336 -6.52 -17.24 -21.27
N ASP A 337 -7.00 -17.56 -20.07
CA ASP A 337 -6.38 -18.57 -19.19
C ASP A 337 -4.97 -18.20 -18.71
N ASP A 338 -4.57 -16.92 -18.74
CA ASP A 338 -3.34 -16.45 -18.08
C ASP A 338 -3.60 -16.09 -16.61
N ALA A 339 -2.55 -16.02 -15.78
CA ALA A 339 -2.70 -15.72 -14.34
C ALA A 339 -3.47 -14.41 -14.08
N TYR A 340 -3.30 -13.42 -14.96
CA TYR A 340 -4.16 -12.25 -15.06
C TYR A 340 -4.28 -11.80 -16.51
N ARG A 341 -5.39 -11.14 -16.83
CA ARG A 341 -5.75 -10.76 -18.20
C ARG A 341 -6.22 -9.32 -18.28
N VAL A 342 -5.64 -8.59 -19.22
CA VAL A 342 -6.01 -7.21 -19.58
C VAL A 342 -6.62 -7.21 -20.97
N GLU A 343 -7.88 -6.81 -21.07
CA GLU A 343 -8.74 -7.26 -22.17
C GLU A 343 -9.02 -6.16 -23.22
N ALA A 344 -8.87 -4.88 -22.85
CA ALA A 344 -9.07 -3.71 -23.72
C ALA A 344 -7.77 -3.10 -24.28
N ARG A 345 -6.64 -3.80 -24.15
CA ARG A 345 -5.31 -3.29 -24.55
C ARG A 345 -4.55 -4.26 -25.43
N ASP A 346 -3.77 -3.71 -26.35
CA ASP A 346 -2.72 -4.44 -27.11
C ASP A 346 -1.32 -4.23 -26.48
N SER A 347 -1.21 -3.43 -25.40
CA SER A 347 0.03 -3.13 -24.66
C SER A 347 -0.18 -3.07 -23.14
N TRP A 348 0.90 -3.18 -22.37
CA TRP A 348 0.89 -3.04 -20.89
C TRP A 348 0.80 -1.58 -20.42
N GLU A 349 0.47 -0.63 -21.30
CA GLU A 349 0.35 0.79 -20.90
C GLU A 349 -0.67 0.91 -19.76
N LYS A 350 -0.31 1.61 -18.66
CA LYS A 350 -1.13 1.76 -17.45
C LYS A 350 -1.49 0.45 -16.74
N PHE A 351 -0.69 -0.60 -16.92
CA PHE A 351 -0.80 -1.82 -16.13
C PHE A 351 0.61 -2.20 -15.70
N ASP A 352 0.94 -1.92 -14.45
CA ASP A 352 2.24 -2.28 -13.89
C ASP A 352 2.15 -3.63 -13.19
N ALA A 353 3.04 -4.54 -13.55
CA ALA A 353 3.11 -5.85 -12.92
C ALA A 353 4.54 -6.30 -12.77
N HIS A 354 4.96 -6.43 -11.52
CA HIS A 354 6.33 -6.79 -11.17
C HIS A 354 6.34 -7.62 -9.90
N ASP A 355 7.46 -8.31 -9.69
CA ASP A 355 7.74 -9.14 -8.51
C ASP A 355 6.69 -10.21 -8.20
N ASN A 356 5.87 -10.60 -9.18
CA ASN A 356 4.92 -11.68 -9.02
C ASN A 356 5.61 -13.04 -9.18
N ALA A 357 5.23 -14.02 -8.36
CA ALA A 357 5.64 -15.41 -8.52
C ALA A 357 4.57 -16.21 -9.28
N PHE A 358 5.00 -17.17 -10.09
CA PHE A 358 4.14 -18.05 -10.87
C PHE A 358 4.48 -19.52 -10.58
N ASP A 359 3.75 -20.45 -11.18
CA ASP A 359 4.03 -21.90 -11.14
C ASP A 359 4.06 -22.53 -9.74
N GLY A 360 3.35 -21.96 -8.76
CA GLY A 360 3.37 -22.37 -7.34
C GLY A 360 3.18 -23.89 -7.04
N PRO A 361 3.23 -24.30 -5.76
CA PRO A 361 3.27 -23.44 -4.58
C PRO A 361 4.66 -22.85 -4.32
N ASN A 362 4.71 -21.54 -4.11
CA ASN A 362 5.94 -20.86 -3.71
C ASN A 362 6.13 -20.94 -2.18
N ARG A 363 7.38 -20.87 -1.70
CA ARG A 363 7.65 -20.91 -0.24
C ARG A 363 7.16 -19.61 0.40
N GLY A 364 6.44 -19.70 1.52
CA GLY A 364 5.94 -18.52 2.24
C GLY A 364 4.45 -18.20 2.01
N PHE A 365 3.66 -19.17 1.54
CA PHE A 365 2.20 -19.09 1.36
C PHE A 365 1.47 -18.26 2.44
N GLY A 366 0.74 -17.22 2.01
CA GLY A 366 -0.05 -16.36 2.88
C GLY A 366 0.76 -15.52 3.89
N ALA A 367 2.08 -15.44 3.74
CA ALA A 367 2.88 -14.41 4.38
C ALA A 367 3.09 -13.27 3.38
N PRO A 368 2.94 -11.98 3.76
CA PRO A 368 3.50 -10.91 2.96
C PRO A 368 4.96 -11.27 2.68
N ARG A 369 5.42 -11.13 1.43
CA ARG A 369 6.85 -11.24 1.16
C ARG A 369 7.51 -10.29 2.15
N ALA A 370 8.38 -10.81 3.00
CA ALA A 370 9.03 -10.00 4.02
C ALA A 370 9.73 -8.85 3.28
N THR A 371 9.11 -7.67 3.25
CA THR A 371 9.74 -6.47 2.75
C THR A 371 10.90 -6.26 3.68
N VAL A 372 12.11 -6.46 3.17
CA VAL A 372 13.29 -6.08 3.92
C VAL A 372 13.14 -4.57 4.09
N PRO A 373 13.15 -4.01 5.31
CA PRO A 373 12.87 -2.58 5.52
C PRO A 373 13.83 -1.63 4.80
N GLY A 374 14.87 -2.18 4.18
CA GLY A 374 15.90 -1.46 3.46
C GLY A 374 17.15 -2.32 3.23
N GLU A 375 18.16 -1.73 2.62
CA GLU A 375 19.52 -2.22 2.69
C GLU A 375 20.51 -1.06 2.67
N THR A 376 21.76 -1.34 3.02
CA THR A 376 22.80 -0.32 3.07
C THR A 376 24.12 -0.86 2.56
N GLY A 377 24.92 0.02 1.98
CA GLY A 377 26.23 -0.34 1.45
C GLY A 377 27.12 0.86 1.20
N THR A 378 28.26 0.59 0.58
CA THR A 378 29.20 1.60 0.11
C THR A 378 29.61 1.27 -1.31
N THR A 379 29.83 2.29 -2.14
CA THR A 379 30.32 2.12 -3.51
C THR A 379 31.33 3.21 -3.87
N GLU A 380 32.08 3.00 -4.95
CA GLU A 380 32.93 4.02 -5.57
C GLU A 380 32.28 4.50 -6.86
N LEU A 381 32.24 5.82 -7.05
CA LEU A 381 31.57 6.46 -8.18
C LEU A 381 32.52 7.43 -8.88
N ASP A 382 32.31 7.62 -10.18
CA ASP A 382 32.86 8.72 -10.96
C ASP A 382 31.72 9.53 -11.60
N HIS A 383 32.05 10.34 -12.62
CA HIS A 383 31.10 11.19 -13.34
C HIS A 383 30.14 10.44 -14.28
N ASN A 384 30.36 9.15 -14.52
CA ASN A 384 29.49 8.33 -15.36
C ASN A 384 28.30 7.81 -14.53
N TRP A 385 27.19 7.52 -15.22
CA TRP A 385 26.06 6.82 -14.60
C TRP A 385 26.42 5.36 -14.31
N HIS A 386 26.25 4.95 -13.05
CA HIS A 386 26.42 3.58 -12.58
C HIS A 386 25.07 3.05 -12.11
N THR A 387 24.70 1.85 -12.54
CA THR A 387 23.55 1.14 -12.00
C THR A 387 23.99 0.32 -10.79
N ILE A 388 23.36 0.56 -9.64
CA ILE A 388 23.54 -0.22 -8.42
C ILE A 388 22.40 -1.24 -8.33
N SER A 389 22.74 -2.52 -8.41
CA SER A 389 21.78 -3.61 -8.17
C SER A 389 21.59 -3.82 -6.67
N LEU A 390 20.34 -4.02 -6.28
CA LEU A 390 19.94 -4.26 -4.91
C LEU A 390 19.99 -5.76 -4.58
N ASN A 391 20.22 -6.11 -3.30
CA ASN A 391 20.23 -7.53 -2.91
C ASN A 391 18.83 -8.10 -2.69
N ASP A 392 17.88 -7.21 -2.42
CA ASP A 392 16.48 -7.52 -2.18
C ASP A 392 15.63 -6.68 -3.14
N THR A 393 14.36 -7.04 -3.28
CA THR A 393 13.40 -6.33 -4.09
C THR A 393 12.54 -5.45 -3.18
N TYR A 394 12.44 -4.18 -3.54
CA TYR A 394 11.75 -3.16 -2.77
C TYR A 394 10.45 -2.76 -3.42
N ARG A 395 9.52 -2.38 -2.56
CA ARG A 395 8.20 -2.00 -2.93
C ARG A 395 8.18 -0.54 -3.39
N ASP A 396 8.32 0.37 -2.45
CA ASP A 396 8.34 1.81 -2.67
C ASP A 396 9.74 2.32 -2.25
N PRO A 397 10.82 1.97 -2.98
CA PRO A 397 12.18 2.26 -2.55
C PRO A 397 12.46 3.76 -2.55
N VAL A 398 13.01 4.24 -1.43
CA VAL A 398 13.56 5.58 -1.28
C VAL A 398 15.06 5.47 -1.04
N VAL A 399 15.86 6.09 -1.90
CA VAL A 399 17.30 5.90 -1.98
C VAL A 399 18.05 7.16 -1.54
N PHE A 400 19.07 6.98 -0.71
CA PHE A 400 19.97 8.04 -0.28
C PHE A 400 21.41 7.58 -0.48
N VAL A 401 22.20 8.36 -1.23
CA VAL A 401 23.61 8.08 -1.54
C VAL A 401 24.43 9.31 -1.15
N LYS A 402 24.93 9.41 0.09
CA LYS A 402 25.63 10.61 0.59
C LYS A 402 26.38 10.35 1.90
N PRO A 403 27.29 11.23 2.35
CA PRO A 403 28.01 12.25 1.58
C PRO A 403 29.12 11.65 0.71
N VAL A 404 29.77 12.48 -0.10
CA VAL A 404 30.90 12.10 -0.98
C VAL A 404 32.24 12.31 -0.27
N THR A 405 33.22 11.42 -0.45
CA THR A 405 34.59 11.68 0.03
C THR A 405 35.19 12.90 -0.65
N GLU A 406 36.23 13.48 -0.05
CA GLU A 406 37.07 14.47 -0.73
C GLU A 406 38.45 13.88 -1.08
N ARG A 407 38.52 13.26 -2.26
CA ARG A 407 39.77 12.86 -2.94
C ARG A 407 40.11 13.86 -4.05
N GLY A 408 39.09 14.37 -4.75
CA GLY A 408 39.17 15.47 -5.71
C GLY A 408 38.85 16.81 -5.06
N PRO A 409 39.50 17.92 -5.49
CA PRO A 409 39.23 19.23 -4.92
C PRO A 409 37.94 19.88 -5.44
N GLN A 410 37.41 19.45 -6.59
CA GLN A 410 36.22 20.05 -7.20
C GLN A 410 34.96 19.73 -6.38
N PRO A 411 34.05 20.71 -6.21
CA PRO A 411 32.75 20.49 -5.58
C PRO A 411 31.88 19.57 -6.45
N CYS A 412 31.33 18.53 -5.83
CA CYS A 412 30.49 17.55 -6.50
C CYS A 412 29.49 16.93 -5.52
N HIS A 413 28.40 16.39 -6.06
CA HIS A 413 27.38 15.69 -5.29
C HIS A 413 26.91 14.46 -6.06
N THR A 414 26.06 13.65 -5.46
CA THR A 414 25.47 12.49 -6.13
C THR A 414 24.12 12.84 -6.76
N ARG A 415 23.89 12.41 -7.99
CA ARG A 415 22.59 12.53 -8.67
C ARG A 415 22.00 11.14 -8.88
N LEU A 416 20.69 11.00 -8.66
CA LEU A 416 19.95 9.74 -8.84
C LEU A 416 18.99 9.81 -10.02
N ARG A 417 18.73 8.67 -10.63
CA ARG A 417 17.59 8.46 -11.53
C ARG A 417 17.20 6.98 -11.53
N ASN A 418 16.09 6.66 -12.19
CA ASN A 418 15.64 5.28 -12.40
C ASN A 418 15.62 4.47 -11.08
N VAL A 419 15.19 5.09 -9.98
CA VAL A 419 14.98 4.39 -8.71
C VAL A 419 13.82 3.41 -8.91
N GLY A 420 14.12 2.12 -8.86
CA GLY A 420 13.16 1.03 -9.05
C GLY A 420 13.36 -0.10 -8.04
N SER A 421 12.49 -1.11 -8.11
CA SER A 421 12.38 -2.18 -7.10
C SER A 421 13.68 -2.98 -6.88
N GLU A 422 14.51 -3.15 -7.90
CA GLU A 422 15.73 -3.98 -7.83
C GLU A 422 17.03 -3.19 -8.09
N SER A 423 16.94 -1.91 -8.46
CA SER A 423 18.13 -1.11 -8.79
C SER A 423 17.86 0.39 -8.82
N PHE A 424 18.93 1.18 -8.77
CA PHE A 424 18.90 2.60 -9.07
C PHE A 424 20.16 3.02 -9.84
N ASP A 425 20.06 4.10 -10.62
CA ASP A 425 21.21 4.72 -11.27
C ASP A 425 21.74 5.89 -10.43
N VAL A 426 23.06 5.99 -10.31
CA VAL A 426 23.74 7.08 -9.58
C VAL A 426 25.01 7.53 -10.29
N ARG A 427 25.34 8.81 -10.22
CA ARG A 427 26.64 9.37 -10.64
C ARG A 427 27.14 10.42 -9.66
N LEU A 428 28.43 10.78 -9.77
CA LEU A 428 28.91 12.07 -9.28
C LEU A 428 28.62 13.14 -10.34
N GLU A 429 28.11 14.28 -9.88
CA GLU A 429 27.77 15.43 -10.71
C GLU A 429 28.56 16.64 -10.18
N GLU A 430 29.30 17.29 -11.07
CA GLU A 430 29.90 18.59 -10.79
C GLU A 430 28.92 19.71 -11.14
N TRP A 431 29.13 20.90 -10.57
CA TRP A 431 28.32 22.08 -10.91
C TRP A 431 28.60 22.57 -12.34
N GLU A 432 27.65 23.29 -12.94
CA GLU A 432 27.64 23.57 -14.38
C GLU A 432 28.83 24.38 -14.91
N TYR A 433 29.47 25.16 -14.05
CA TYR A 433 30.67 25.92 -14.42
C TYR A 433 31.96 25.05 -14.52
N LEU A 434 31.88 23.77 -14.16
CA LEU A 434 32.96 22.78 -14.25
C LEU A 434 32.84 21.94 -15.54
N ASP A 435 33.73 20.96 -15.73
CA ASP A 435 33.79 20.15 -16.95
C ASP A 435 33.15 18.76 -16.81
N ASP A 436 32.44 18.54 -15.69
CA ASP A 436 31.77 17.29 -15.29
C ASP A 436 32.74 16.10 -15.17
N LYS A 437 34.06 16.34 -15.06
CA LYS A 437 35.07 15.29 -14.95
C LYS A 437 35.60 15.20 -13.55
N HIS A 438 35.01 14.28 -12.79
CA HIS A 438 35.47 14.01 -11.44
C HIS A 438 36.31 12.75 -11.28
N VAL A 439 37.22 12.78 -10.31
CA VAL A 439 37.97 11.60 -9.85
C VAL A 439 37.04 10.65 -9.10
N VAL A 440 37.43 9.38 -9.00
CA VAL A 440 36.65 8.36 -8.28
C VAL A 440 36.58 8.70 -6.78
N GLU A 441 35.37 8.88 -6.26
CA GLU A 441 35.06 9.10 -4.85
C GLU A 441 34.32 7.91 -4.24
N ARG A 442 34.29 7.82 -2.91
CA ARG A 442 33.53 6.81 -2.17
C ARG A 442 32.31 7.42 -1.51
N VAL A 443 31.17 6.73 -1.64
CA VAL A 443 29.89 7.10 -1.03
C VAL A 443 29.32 5.94 -0.24
N SER A 444 28.45 6.26 0.71
CA SER A 444 27.56 5.31 1.38
C SER A 444 26.17 5.42 0.78
N PHE A 445 25.39 4.35 0.82
CA PHE A 445 23.98 4.41 0.49
C PHE A 445 23.10 3.68 1.51
N ILE A 446 21.84 4.11 1.56
CA ILE A 446 20.74 3.36 2.14
C ILE A 446 19.56 3.40 1.16
N VAL A 447 18.95 2.25 0.96
CA VAL A 447 17.62 2.10 0.35
C VAL A 447 16.69 1.70 1.47
N ALA A 448 15.51 2.29 1.55
CA ALA A 448 14.48 1.90 2.49
C ALA A 448 13.11 1.95 1.82
N GLU A 449 12.21 1.08 2.27
CA GLU A 449 10.80 1.16 1.90
C GLU A 449 10.18 2.45 2.44
N ASP A 450 9.28 3.06 1.67
CA ASP A 450 8.40 4.12 2.15
C ASP A 450 7.55 3.59 3.33
N GLY A 451 7.48 4.36 4.41
CA GLY A 451 6.72 4.00 5.60
C GLY A 451 7.39 4.34 6.93
N ALA A 452 6.72 3.92 8.01
CA ALA A 452 7.18 4.14 9.38
C ALA A 452 7.64 2.82 10.02
N TYR A 453 8.84 2.84 10.62
CA TYR A 453 9.45 1.70 11.30
C TYR A 453 9.72 2.04 12.75
N ARG A 454 9.41 1.10 13.65
CA ARG A 454 9.76 1.22 15.06
C ARG A 454 10.74 0.12 15.44
N THR A 455 11.74 0.49 16.23
CA THR A 455 12.64 -0.48 16.85
C THR A 455 11.98 -1.13 18.05
N ASN A 456 12.50 -2.29 18.46
CA ASN A 456 12.17 -2.94 19.74
C ASN A 456 12.34 -2.01 20.97
N ALA A 457 13.19 -0.99 20.86
CA ALA A 457 13.44 0.00 21.91
C ALA A 457 12.47 1.20 21.86
N GLY A 458 11.55 1.24 20.88
CA GLY A 458 10.56 2.29 20.67
C GLY A 458 11.00 3.41 19.74
N ASN A 459 12.29 3.52 19.41
CA ASN A 459 12.81 4.55 18.50
C ASN A 459 12.29 4.36 17.08
N GLN A 460 12.02 5.45 16.38
CA GLN A 460 11.34 5.45 15.09
C GLN A 460 12.23 5.85 13.89
N VAL A 461 11.87 5.34 12.72
CA VAL A 461 12.26 5.85 11.39
C VAL A 461 10.99 6.16 10.60
N VAL A 462 10.98 7.28 9.88
CA VAL A 462 9.96 7.60 8.88
C VAL A 462 10.64 7.83 7.54
N VAL A 463 10.20 7.12 6.52
CA VAL A 463 10.67 7.20 5.14
C VAL A 463 9.50 7.67 4.28
N GLY A 464 9.75 8.57 3.34
CA GLY A 464 8.71 8.97 2.41
C GLY A 464 9.23 9.81 1.24
N ASN A 465 8.30 10.29 0.43
CA ASN A 465 8.57 11.16 -0.71
C ASN A 465 7.78 12.48 -0.64
N VAL A 466 8.33 13.52 -1.23
CA VAL A 466 7.67 14.82 -1.45
C VAL A 466 8.01 15.33 -2.86
N ARG A 467 7.10 16.05 -3.50
CA ARG A 467 7.36 16.69 -4.80
C ARG A 467 7.65 18.16 -4.58
N THR A 468 8.82 18.64 -5.01
CA THR A 468 9.21 20.02 -4.81
C THR A 468 10.17 20.51 -5.89
N ASP A 469 10.40 21.82 -5.93
CA ASP A 469 11.31 22.54 -6.80
C ASP A 469 12.25 23.42 -5.94
N THR A 470 12.60 24.62 -6.40
CA THR A 470 13.42 25.59 -5.65
C THR A 470 12.68 26.27 -4.48
N THR A 471 11.41 25.97 -4.26
CA THR A 471 10.63 26.46 -3.11
C THR A 471 10.68 25.48 -1.94
N PHE A 472 10.65 26.00 -0.70
CA PHE A 472 10.58 25.14 0.49
C PHE A 472 9.18 24.53 0.64
N GLU A 473 9.09 23.23 0.44
CA GLU A 473 7.89 22.42 0.67
C GLU A 473 7.91 21.84 2.09
N SER A 474 6.77 21.88 2.80
CA SER A 474 6.69 21.40 4.18
C SER A 474 6.21 19.96 4.23
N VAL A 475 7.07 19.06 4.72
CA VAL A 475 6.74 17.66 4.98
C VAL A 475 6.29 17.51 6.43
N THR A 476 5.13 16.88 6.65
CA THR A 476 4.64 16.48 7.97
C THR A 476 4.86 14.99 8.15
N PHE A 477 5.39 14.57 9.30
CA PHE A 477 5.52 13.17 9.64
C PHE A 477 4.21 12.63 10.21
N ASP A 478 3.78 11.45 9.76
CA ASP A 478 2.52 10.82 10.20
C ASP A 478 2.47 10.53 11.70
N SER A 479 3.64 10.43 12.34
CA SER A 479 3.76 10.41 13.79
C SER A 479 4.91 11.28 14.27
N SER A 480 4.72 11.92 15.41
CA SER A 480 5.72 12.80 16.00
C SER A 480 6.86 12.05 16.69
N PHE A 481 8.09 12.55 16.52
CA PHE A 481 9.27 12.11 17.26
C PHE A 481 9.31 12.69 18.69
N SER A 482 10.09 12.06 19.58
CA SER A 482 10.25 12.57 20.97
C SER A 482 11.23 13.76 21.08
N ASP A 483 12.12 13.92 20.10
CA ASP A 483 13.04 15.05 19.90
C ASP A 483 13.13 15.33 18.38
N ARG A 484 13.78 16.42 17.97
CA ARG A 484 14.08 16.69 16.56
C ARG A 484 14.85 15.51 15.95
N PRO A 485 14.32 14.84 14.92
CA PRO A 485 14.98 13.71 14.26
C PRO A 485 16.20 14.18 13.45
N ILE A 486 16.95 13.22 12.91
CA ILE A 486 17.95 13.44 11.88
C ILE A 486 17.33 13.12 10.53
N VAL A 487 17.27 14.11 9.65
CA VAL A 487 16.64 13.98 8.33
C VAL A 487 17.71 13.96 7.25
N LEU A 488 17.65 12.97 6.37
CA LEU A 488 18.37 12.96 5.10
C LEU A 488 17.34 13.19 3.98
N THR A 489 17.66 14.00 2.97
CA THR A 489 16.78 14.23 1.82
C THR A 489 17.53 14.04 0.51
N GLN A 490 16.94 13.50 -0.55
CA GLN A 490 17.65 13.38 -1.82
C GLN A 490 16.67 13.31 -2.99
N SER A 491 16.98 13.96 -4.10
CA SER A 491 16.19 13.81 -5.34
C SER A 491 16.22 12.35 -5.78
N GLN A 492 15.05 11.75 -6.01
CA GLN A 492 14.87 10.39 -6.54
C GLN A 492 14.76 10.38 -8.08
N THR A 493 14.46 11.54 -8.67
CA THR A 493 14.28 11.72 -10.11
C THR A 493 15.28 12.70 -10.71
N TYR A 494 15.42 12.60 -12.03
CA TYR A 494 16.19 13.48 -12.91
C TYR A 494 15.25 13.99 -14.01
N ASN A 495 14.30 14.84 -13.63
CA ASN A 495 13.38 15.50 -14.56
C ASN A 495 14.05 16.74 -15.18
N GLY A 496 14.90 17.43 -14.41
CA GLY A 496 15.69 18.58 -14.85
C GLY A 496 17.15 18.21 -15.11
N SER A 497 17.75 18.84 -16.12
CA SER A 497 19.17 18.63 -16.44
C SER A 497 20.14 19.31 -15.48
N ASP A 498 19.65 20.32 -14.78
CA ASP A 498 20.49 21.27 -14.07
C ASP A 498 20.94 20.64 -12.75
N ALA A 499 22.16 20.97 -12.34
CA ALA A 499 22.80 20.38 -11.17
C ALA A 499 22.08 20.84 -9.90
N ILE A 500 21.61 19.88 -9.08
CA ILE A 500 20.82 20.21 -7.87
C ILE A 500 21.20 19.41 -6.63
N ILE A 501 21.13 20.10 -5.49
CA ILE A 501 21.15 19.50 -4.16
C ILE A 501 19.81 19.71 -3.45
N THR A 502 19.55 18.90 -2.43
CA THR A 502 18.46 19.15 -1.49
C THR A 502 18.95 19.98 -0.31
N ARG A 503 18.05 20.81 0.26
CA ARG A 503 18.31 21.59 1.47
C ARG A 503 17.20 21.37 2.48
N ASN A 504 17.59 21.20 3.74
CA ASN A 504 16.67 20.98 4.85
C ASN A 504 16.59 22.25 5.70
N ASN A 505 15.38 22.62 6.10
CA ASN A 505 15.15 23.71 7.03
C ASN A 505 14.04 23.31 8.01
N ASN A 506 13.98 23.98 9.17
CA ASN A 506 12.91 23.83 10.15
C ASN A 506 12.65 22.36 10.54
N VAL A 507 13.71 21.57 10.79
CA VAL A 507 13.56 20.20 11.30
C VAL A 507 12.97 20.26 12.71
N THR A 508 11.72 19.84 12.85
CA THR A 508 10.98 19.74 14.11
C THR A 508 10.63 18.28 14.41
N PRO A 509 10.12 17.95 15.61
CA PRO A 509 9.60 16.60 15.87
C PRO A 509 8.41 16.19 14.99
N HIS A 510 7.78 17.13 14.26
CA HIS A 510 6.58 16.89 13.46
C HIS A 510 6.83 16.93 11.95
N GLY A 511 8.01 17.38 11.51
CA GLY A 511 8.23 17.60 10.08
C GLY A 511 9.53 18.32 9.77
N VAL A 512 9.73 18.57 8.47
CA VAL A 512 10.88 19.23 7.88
C VAL A 512 10.44 20.04 6.65
N ALA A 513 11.09 21.17 6.38
CA ALA A 513 10.95 21.87 5.12
C ALA A 513 12.09 21.49 4.18
N VAL A 514 11.78 21.13 2.93
CA VAL A 514 12.74 20.63 1.94
C VAL A 514 12.62 21.45 0.66
N ARG A 515 13.75 21.79 0.02
CA ARG A 515 13.78 22.37 -1.33
C ARG A 515 14.93 21.80 -2.16
N LEU A 516 14.86 22.01 -3.46
CA LEU A 516 15.99 21.92 -4.37
C LEU A 516 16.79 23.23 -4.40
N GLN A 517 18.08 23.14 -4.67
CA GLN A 517 18.96 24.28 -4.87
C GLN A 517 19.98 23.97 -5.97
N GLU A 518 20.02 24.86 -6.97
CA GLU A 518 21.03 24.88 -8.04
C GLU A 518 22.27 25.66 -7.60
N ASP A 519 23.22 25.90 -8.51
CA ASP A 519 24.36 26.78 -8.23
C ASP A 519 23.91 28.25 -8.02
N GLU A 520 24.78 29.05 -7.39
CA GLU A 520 24.48 30.42 -6.98
C GLU A 520 24.25 31.36 -8.18
N ALA A 521 24.85 31.06 -9.34
CA ALA A 521 24.73 31.86 -10.55
C ALA A 521 23.44 31.61 -11.35
N HIS A 522 22.73 30.50 -11.06
CA HIS A 522 21.49 30.13 -11.75
C HIS A 522 20.27 30.97 -11.36
N ASP A 523 19.21 30.85 -12.16
CA ASP A 523 18.04 31.74 -12.12
C ASP A 523 17.01 31.41 -11.01
N ASN A 524 17.38 30.53 -10.08
CA ASN A 524 16.56 30.03 -8.97
C ASN A 524 15.28 29.29 -9.41
N GLY A 525 15.24 28.71 -10.61
CA GLY A 525 14.13 27.88 -11.08
C GLY A 525 14.58 26.47 -11.46
N HIS A 526 13.92 25.44 -10.92
CA HIS A 526 14.11 24.05 -11.35
C HIS A 526 12.76 23.41 -11.62
N VAL A 527 12.72 22.40 -12.50
CA VAL A 527 11.50 21.60 -12.67
C VAL A 527 11.23 20.78 -11.42
N ILE A 528 9.96 20.43 -11.16
CA ILE A 528 9.60 19.63 -9.99
C ILE A 528 10.27 18.24 -10.07
N GLU A 529 10.96 17.86 -9.00
CA GLU A 529 11.51 16.52 -8.78
C GLU A 529 10.75 15.81 -7.65
N THR A 530 10.76 14.48 -7.66
CA THR A 530 10.45 13.69 -6.47
C THR A 530 11.69 13.70 -5.56
N VAL A 531 11.51 14.10 -4.31
CA VAL A 531 12.54 14.13 -3.27
C VAL A 531 12.16 13.14 -2.17
N GLY A 532 13.04 12.19 -1.92
CA GLY A 532 12.92 11.26 -0.81
C GLY A 532 13.37 11.93 0.48
N TYR A 533 12.74 11.58 1.60
CA TYR A 533 13.18 11.93 2.94
C TYR A 533 13.22 10.70 3.84
N ILE A 534 14.21 10.64 4.73
CA ILE A 534 14.28 9.65 5.80
C ILE A 534 14.64 10.35 7.11
N ALA A 535 13.75 10.22 8.09
CA ALA A 535 13.86 10.83 9.41
C ALA A 535 14.14 9.75 10.46
N PHE A 536 15.29 9.83 11.11
CA PHE A 536 15.71 8.92 12.17
C PHE A 536 15.56 9.56 13.54
N GLU A 537 14.95 8.85 14.48
CA GLU A 537 14.99 9.24 15.87
C GLU A 537 16.43 9.17 16.43
N ARG A 538 16.79 10.15 17.26
CA ARG A 538 18.14 10.24 17.83
C ARG A 538 18.42 9.09 18.79
N GLY A 539 19.66 8.61 18.78
CA GLY A 539 20.11 7.52 19.65
C GLY A 539 20.51 6.29 18.86
N THR A 540 19.90 5.14 19.17
CA THR A 540 20.18 3.88 18.46
C THR A 540 18.92 3.42 17.74
N VAL A 541 19.04 3.21 16.45
CA VAL A 541 17.94 2.74 15.60
C VAL A 541 18.33 1.43 14.94
N GLU A 542 17.36 0.55 14.72
CA GLU A 542 17.48 -0.66 13.93
C GLU A 542 16.55 -0.53 12.72
N LEU A 543 17.13 -0.66 11.54
CA LEU A 543 16.42 -0.66 10.26
C LEU A 543 17.12 -1.66 9.37
N ALA A 544 16.37 -2.48 8.61
CA ALA A 544 16.96 -3.46 7.69
C ALA A 544 17.94 -4.46 8.36
N GLY A 545 17.65 -4.88 9.61
CA GLY A 545 18.57 -5.72 10.40
C GLY A 545 19.92 -5.06 10.71
N THR A 546 20.06 -3.75 10.45
CA THR A 546 21.26 -2.96 10.69
C THR A 546 21.02 -1.99 11.84
N THR A 547 21.90 -2.04 12.85
CA THR A 547 21.89 -1.07 13.94
C THR A 547 22.70 0.17 13.58
N PHE A 548 22.09 1.34 13.69
CA PHE A 548 22.68 2.65 13.48
C PHE A 548 22.80 3.44 14.78
N GLU A 549 23.91 4.16 14.94
CA GLU A 549 23.96 5.34 15.82
C GLU A 549 23.45 6.54 15.02
N VAL A 550 22.54 7.30 15.61
CA VAL A 550 21.91 8.48 15.03
C VAL A 550 22.24 9.68 15.92
N GLY A 551 22.98 10.65 15.38
CA GLY A 551 23.50 11.80 16.13
C GLY A 551 23.51 13.09 15.33
N ARG A 552 23.85 14.21 16.00
CA ARG A 552 24.10 15.51 15.37
C ARG A 552 25.25 16.23 16.04
N THR A 553 25.91 17.10 15.29
CA THR A 553 26.88 18.06 15.81
C THR A 553 26.18 19.20 16.57
N PRO A 554 26.93 20.04 17.31
CA PRO A 554 26.51 21.41 17.55
C PRO A 554 26.35 22.20 16.24
N ASN A 555 25.84 23.43 16.34
CA ASN A 555 25.77 24.36 15.21
C ASN A 555 27.13 25.04 15.03
N ASP A 556 28.11 24.31 14.51
CA ASP A 556 29.52 24.73 14.43
C ASP A 556 30.30 24.10 13.26
N VAL A 557 29.62 23.40 12.34
CA VAL A 557 30.27 22.83 11.15
C VAL A 557 30.28 23.89 10.05
N THR A 558 31.46 24.17 9.51
CA THR A 558 31.69 25.19 8.48
C THR A 558 32.43 24.59 7.27
N HIS A 559 33.06 25.44 6.46
CA HIS A 559 34.03 25.07 5.43
C HIS A 559 35.33 24.43 5.98
N ASP A 560 35.57 24.53 7.29
CA ASP A 560 36.68 23.87 7.97
C ASP A 560 36.33 22.44 8.41
N TRP A 561 37.35 21.58 8.43
CA TRP A 561 37.19 20.18 8.82
C TRP A 561 36.84 20.02 10.30
N SER A 562 35.67 19.45 10.55
CA SER A 562 35.11 19.17 11.87
C SER A 562 35.09 17.67 12.16
N ARG A 563 35.55 17.25 13.35
CA ARG A 563 35.62 15.83 13.73
C ARG A 563 34.33 15.38 14.41
N ILE A 564 33.63 14.42 13.80
CA ILE A 564 32.57 13.63 14.45
C ILE A 564 33.21 12.40 15.10
N ARG A 565 32.86 12.11 16.36
CA ARG A 565 33.33 10.92 17.09
C ARG A 565 32.18 9.95 17.30
N PHE A 566 32.38 8.70 16.92
CA PHE A 566 31.38 7.64 17.12
C PHE A 566 31.44 7.10 18.54
N GLN A 567 30.26 6.89 19.15
CA GLN A 567 30.15 6.37 20.51
C GLN A 567 29.02 5.33 20.59
N PRO A 568 29.34 4.03 20.75
CA PRO A 568 30.68 3.43 20.86
C PRO A 568 31.46 3.40 19.53
N PRO A 569 32.77 3.08 19.54
CA PRO A 569 33.50 2.77 18.31
C PRO A 569 32.84 1.65 17.51
N ARG A 570 32.97 1.70 16.18
CA ARG A 570 32.35 0.77 15.23
C ARG A 570 33.17 -0.52 15.12
N ASN A 571 32.49 -1.65 14.89
CA ASN A 571 33.12 -2.97 14.76
C ASN A 571 33.40 -3.29 13.29
N GLY A 572 34.22 -2.45 12.63
CA GLY A 572 34.54 -2.55 11.21
C GLY A 572 34.54 -1.19 10.53
N THR A 573 34.72 -1.17 9.21
CA THR A 573 34.42 0.03 8.41
C THR A 573 32.91 0.26 8.49
N PRO A 574 32.43 1.43 8.94
CA PRO A 574 31.00 1.69 9.01
C PRO A 574 30.46 2.20 7.67
N VAL A 575 29.16 2.02 7.46
CA VAL A 575 28.38 2.87 6.56
C VAL A 575 28.16 4.19 7.29
N PHE A 576 28.49 5.31 6.64
CA PHE A 576 28.30 6.65 7.17
C PHE A 576 27.44 7.47 6.21
N LEU A 577 26.26 7.85 6.68
CA LEU A 577 25.33 8.76 6.00
C LEU A 577 25.21 10.03 6.86
N ALA A 578 25.10 11.18 6.21
CA ALA A 578 24.96 12.45 6.90
C ALA A 578 24.35 13.50 5.98
N ASP A 579 23.70 14.48 6.58
CA ASP A 579 23.08 15.60 5.86
C ASP A 579 23.04 16.86 6.74
N VAL A 580 22.96 18.02 6.11
CA VAL A 580 22.83 19.30 6.80
C VAL A 580 21.39 19.44 7.32
N GLN A 581 21.23 19.83 8.58
CA GLN A 581 19.92 19.87 9.29
C GLN A 581 19.35 21.29 9.40
N THR A 582 20.10 22.29 8.96
CA THR A 582 19.83 23.71 9.06
C THR A 582 20.12 24.40 7.73
N PHE A 583 19.62 25.62 7.59
CA PHE A 583 19.82 26.49 6.43
C PHE A 583 20.21 27.88 6.96
N ASP A 584 21.29 27.92 7.74
CA ASP A 584 21.82 29.16 8.31
C ASP A 584 22.57 29.96 7.25
N GLY A 585 23.25 29.26 6.33
CA GLY A 585 23.88 29.80 5.11
C GLY A 585 23.01 29.57 3.88
N SER A 586 22.85 30.61 3.06
CA SER A 586 22.04 30.56 1.83
C SER A 586 22.79 30.01 0.61
N ASN A 587 24.12 30.03 0.63
CA ASN A 587 24.94 29.64 -0.51
C ASN A 587 24.85 28.12 -0.72
N PRO A 588 24.81 27.64 -1.98
CA PRO A 588 24.71 26.21 -2.26
C PRO A 588 25.93 25.48 -1.69
N CYS A 589 25.70 24.55 -0.78
CA CYS A 589 26.77 23.78 -0.16
C CYS A 589 26.36 22.32 0.03
N HIS A 590 27.35 21.44 -0.05
CA HIS A 590 27.18 20.01 0.18
C HIS A 590 28.18 19.51 1.22
N LEU A 591 27.82 18.43 1.91
CA LEU A 591 28.68 17.82 2.91
C LEU A 591 29.73 16.93 2.23
N ARG A 592 31.01 17.13 2.57
CA ARG A 592 32.12 16.24 2.19
C ARG A 592 32.71 15.57 3.41
N TYR A 593 33.35 14.41 3.23
CA TYR A 593 34.00 13.70 4.33
C TYR A 593 35.41 13.18 4.00
N ARG A 594 36.20 12.97 5.06
CA ARG A 594 37.49 12.25 5.00
C ARG A 594 37.78 11.53 6.32
N ASN A 595 38.84 10.72 6.33
CA ASN A 595 39.34 10.04 7.54
C ASN A 595 38.29 9.19 8.28
N LEU A 596 37.32 8.62 7.57
CA LEU A 596 36.32 7.71 8.12
C LEU A 596 37.01 6.44 8.64
N ASN A 597 36.83 6.17 9.93
CA ASN A 597 37.35 4.99 10.60
C ASN A 597 36.42 4.58 11.77
N GLN A 598 36.78 3.52 12.48
CA GLN A 598 35.98 2.98 13.60
C GLN A 598 35.63 3.99 14.69
N ASN A 599 36.43 5.05 14.86
CA ASN A 599 36.26 6.02 15.93
C ASN A 599 35.57 7.33 15.49
N GLY A 600 35.37 7.55 14.19
CA GLY A 600 34.79 8.78 13.70
C GLY A 600 35.17 9.14 12.27
N VAL A 601 34.79 10.35 11.88
CA VAL A 601 34.96 10.91 10.53
C VAL A 601 35.19 12.41 10.63
N ASP A 602 35.91 12.98 9.66
CA ASP A 602 36.02 14.43 9.52
C ASP A 602 35.04 14.86 8.41
N VAL A 603 34.25 15.90 8.66
CA VAL A 603 33.29 16.46 7.72
C VAL A 603 33.51 17.95 7.53
N ARG A 604 33.10 18.50 6.38
CA ARG A 604 33.01 19.94 6.14
C ARG A 604 31.91 20.26 5.13
N LEU A 605 31.47 21.51 5.12
CA LEU A 605 30.61 22.05 4.07
C LEU A 605 31.50 22.54 2.93
N GLN A 606 31.21 22.12 1.70
CA GLN A 606 31.87 22.63 0.52
C GLN A 606 30.86 23.41 -0.31
N GLU A 607 31.06 24.72 -0.36
CA GLU A 607 30.36 25.60 -1.30
C GLU A 607 30.89 25.42 -2.72
N GLU A 608 30.04 25.80 -3.67
CA GLU A 608 30.39 25.94 -5.07
C GLU A 608 30.92 27.37 -5.37
N ARG A 609 31.24 27.71 -6.62
CA ARG A 609 32.01 28.91 -7.01
C ARG A 609 31.50 29.61 -8.28
N SER A 610 30.23 29.42 -8.59
CA SER A 610 29.61 29.89 -9.83
C SER A 610 29.54 31.42 -9.91
N VAL A 611 29.38 32.10 -8.76
CA VAL A 611 29.36 33.57 -8.66
C VAL A 611 30.73 34.16 -8.33
N ASP A 612 31.46 33.58 -7.37
CA ASP A 612 32.82 33.99 -7.02
C ASP A 612 33.68 32.85 -6.45
N ASP A 613 34.96 33.13 -6.16
CA ASP A 613 35.93 32.14 -5.66
C ASP A 613 35.82 31.90 -4.13
N GLU A 614 34.96 32.63 -3.43
CA GLU A 614 34.77 32.51 -1.99
C GLU A 614 34.06 31.18 -1.67
N THR A 615 34.43 30.56 -0.55
CA THR A 615 33.87 29.27 -0.12
C THR A 615 33.70 29.23 1.40
N ILE A 616 33.55 30.40 2.03
CA ILE A 616 33.43 30.54 3.47
C ILE A 616 31.97 30.33 3.83
N HIS A 617 31.66 29.10 4.25
CA HIS A 617 30.33 28.80 4.77
C HIS A 617 30.22 29.14 6.27
N VAL A 618 29.06 29.66 6.68
CA VAL A 618 28.67 29.88 8.09
C VAL A 618 28.44 28.56 8.83
N ASP A 619 28.23 28.62 10.14
CA ASP A 619 27.99 27.44 10.98
C ASP A 619 26.66 26.75 10.60
N GLU A 620 26.68 25.43 10.47
CA GLU A 620 25.48 24.59 10.33
C GLU A 620 25.51 23.41 11.32
N THR A 621 24.34 22.82 11.56
CA THR A 621 24.20 21.56 12.27
C THR A 621 24.21 20.40 11.27
N VAL A 622 25.14 19.45 11.44
CA VAL A 622 25.20 18.21 10.65
C VAL A 622 24.61 17.05 11.44
N GLY A 623 23.64 16.37 10.84
CA GLY A 623 23.07 15.12 11.34
C GLY A 623 23.77 13.94 10.69
N TYR A 624 24.00 12.86 11.44
CA TYR A 624 24.66 11.66 10.93
C TYR A 624 23.99 10.38 11.42
N VAL A 625 24.10 9.36 10.57
CA VAL A 625 23.63 7.99 10.77
C VAL A 625 24.79 7.06 10.43
N VAL A 626 25.21 6.22 11.39
CA VAL A 626 26.41 5.40 11.22
C VAL A 626 26.20 3.96 11.68
N SER A 627 26.42 3.01 10.78
CA SER A 627 26.18 1.59 11.05
C SER A 627 27.22 1.00 12.01
N LYS A 628 26.82 -0.02 12.76
CA LYS A 628 27.74 -0.76 13.64
C LYS A 628 28.79 -1.59 12.86
N SER A 629 28.48 -1.99 11.63
CA SER A 629 29.33 -2.72 10.66
C SER A 629 28.88 -2.47 9.21
N ALA A 630 29.79 -2.49 8.23
CA ALA A 630 29.42 -2.44 6.80
C ALA A 630 29.21 -3.83 6.18
N ARG A 631 28.26 -3.91 5.24
CA ARG A 631 28.22 -4.89 4.14
C ARG A 631 28.82 -4.18 2.91
N THR A 632 29.86 -4.74 2.30
CA THR A 632 30.40 -4.20 1.03
C THR A 632 29.63 -4.82 -0.13
N VAL A 633 29.08 -3.99 -1.01
CA VAL A 633 28.49 -4.42 -2.30
C VAL A 633 29.58 -4.23 -3.36
N GLU A 634 29.93 -5.28 -4.09
CA GLU A 634 30.91 -5.19 -5.18
C GLU A 634 30.23 -4.59 -6.42
N THR A 635 30.77 -3.51 -6.98
CA THR A 635 30.40 -3.03 -8.31
C THR A 635 31.12 -3.86 -9.38
N PRO A 636 30.45 -4.31 -10.45
CA PRO A 636 31.14 -4.88 -11.61
C PRO A 636 31.99 -3.79 -12.27
N SER A 637 33.18 -4.15 -12.74
CA SER A 637 34.03 -3.27 -13.54
C SER A 637 33.28 -2.79 -14.79
N ALA A 638 33.33 -1.48 -15.06
CA ALA A 638 32.87 -0.90 -16.31
C ALA A 638 33.52 -1.61 -17.52
N ASN A 639 32.70 -2.00 -18.50
CA ASN A 639 33.18 -2.39 -19.83
C ASN A 639 33.40 -1.15 -20.70
#